data_AF-A0A518HS93-F1
#
_entry.id   AF-A0A518HS93-F1
#
_cell.length_a   1.000
_cell.length_b   1.000
_cell.length_c   1.000
_cell.angle_alpha   90.00
_cell.angle_beta   90.00
_cell.angle_gamma   90.00
#
_symmetry.space_group_name_H-M   'P 1'
#
loop_
_entity.id
_entity.type
_entity.pdbx_description
1 polymer ?
#
loop_
_entity_poly.entity_id
_entity_poly.type
_entity_poly.pdbx_seq_one_letter_code
_entity_poly.pdbx_strand_id
1 'polypeptide(L)'
;MTDSKTQPPVGIDLGTTFSAVAFLDGEGRPETIRNSEGDLTTPSAVFFDQKRPIVGIEAVEAGLLEPDRLAQFAKRNVGEQYYEKAIRGKHLPAEVIQALVLRKLKTDAELKLGRISEAVITVPAFFNEPCRKATQDAGRLAGLKVLDIINEPTAAAITYGVQQGFLGAGVANQRRETVLVYDLGGGTFDVTVMEIEKGNFNTIATAGDVYLGGIDWDSRLVDLIAEAFLAEHGLDPRQDPQAEQELLRKANQTKHALTQRESVTVAFANDGRRLRTEITQKEFSERCVDLVERTIMTVHLVLDDAGIDWPDLTRLILVGGSTRMPMIRDELQQLSGMELDRSLSPDEAVSHGAALYAGMLSAGANDKTGISVSNVNSHDLGVLALDPKSNQPRRKIMIPRNSKLPARKMVRFRTHVNNQANVKIQIVEGGDKRGINATPIGKCVVADLPKGTPKGTNVEVRFDYRADGRLTVHASLPEIDRKITMTLNRAAGLSGDELAAWTRRMDDGLSDAMLASLAEHGDDASALFSPDDLTGDAADVLPDESSIDKSAAPVADQVQGFAALQHAEPEPASPATPVVASTAAAILGVSQPPSSPAPGESADRPDADHPDGDRPGAVRESRPVYAARSVGSGNAASAKHASGERAAIKIETDDRAAAPKLSVADAQNLAVAAGSAKPTVSEKPKLDLDPKDAAPTVKADADDLAMLAALGGEAKSPRKGDVPLIVTDAPTGKGRGKPAAESKDPAKPRKAGGLFGRKRK
;
A
#
# COMPACT_ATOMS: atom_id res chain seq x y z
N MET A 1 38.85 -23.82 0.84
CA MET A 1 37.55 -23.14 0.99
C MET A 1 37.32 -22.37 -0.29
N THR A 2 36.25 -22.66 -1.03
CA THR A 2 35.85 -21.87 -2.21
C THR A 2 35.11 -20.64 -1.74
N ASP A 3 35.39 -19.47 -2.30
CA ASP A 3 34.60 -18.27 -2.04
C ASP A 3 33.12 -18.55 -2.35
N SER A 4 32.26 -18.40 -1.35
CA SER A 4 30.83 -18.35 -1.57
C SER A 4 30.51 -17.01 -2.22
N LYS A 5 30.56 -16.96 -3.57
CA LYS A 5 30.03 -15.84 -4.34
C LYS A 5 28.64 -15.53 -3.81
N THR A 6 28.46 -14.31 -3.31
CA THR A 6 27.14 -13.80 -2.94
C THR A 6 26.25 -13.85 -4.16
N GLN A 7 25.14 -14.57 -4.06
CA GLN A 7 24.16 -14.66 -5.15
C GLN A 7 23.54 -13.29 -5.44
N PRO A 8 23.00 -13.07 -6.66
CA PRO A 8 22.31 -11.83 -6.98
C PRO A 8 21.22 -11.52 -5.95
N PRO A 9 20.98 -10.23 -5.65
CA PRO A 9 19.95 -9.85 -4.70
C PRO A 9 18.57 -10.22 -5.22
N VAL A 10 17.63 -10.47 -4.30
CA VAL A 10 16.25 -10.80 -4.64
C VAL A 10 15.32 -9.61 -4.50
N GLY A 11 14.29 -9.55 -5.34
CA GLY A 11 13.12 -8.69 -5.14
C GLY A 11 12.06 -9.47 -4.38
N ILE A 12 11.60 -8.95 -3.25
CA ILE A 12 10.52 -9.56 -2.46
C ILE A 12 9.31 -8.65 -2.52
N ASP A 13 8.20 -9.20 -3.03
CA ASP A 13 6.89 -8.63 -2.79
C ASP A 13 6.31 -9.15 -1.47
N LEU A 14 6.19 -8.26 -0.48
CA LEU A 14 5.66 -8.58 0.85
C LEU A 14 4.20 -8.10 0.94
N GLY A 15 3.29 -8.74 0.20
CA GLY A 15 1.86 -8.40 0.23
C GLY A 15 1.13 -8.80 1.53
N THR A 16 -0.11 -8.33 1.70
CA THR A 16 -0.94 -8.54 2.92
C THR A 16 -1.49 -9.97 3.06
N THR A 17 -1.73 -10.65 1.94
CA THR A 17 -2.41 -11.95 1.87
C THR A 17 -1.56 -13.01 1.18
N PHE A 18 -0.78 -12.61 0.19
CA PHE A 18 0.24 -13.40 -0.48
C PHE A 18 1.52 -12.59 -0.59
N SER A 19 2.65 -13.28 -0.69
CA SER A 19 3.96 -12.69 -0.89
C SER A 19 4.76 -13.52 -1.90
N ALA A 20 5.58 -12.86 -2.72
CA ALA A 20 6.33 -13.46 -3.81
C ALA A 20 7.81 -13.07 -3.73
N VAL A 21 8.70 -13.88 -4.27
CA VAL A 21 10.13 -13.56 -4.36
C VAL A 21 10.65 -13.88 -5.76
N ALA A 22 11.39 -12.93 -6.32
CA ALA A 22 11.94 -12.99 -7.67
C ALA A 22 13.44 -12.64 -7.66
N PHE A 23 14.14 -13.06 -8.71
CA PHE A 23 15.56 -12.79 -8.94
C PHE A 23 15.79 -12.47 -10.42
N LEU A 24 16.98 -11.98 -10.77
CA LEU A 24 17.37 -11.82 -12.18
C LEU A 24 18.13 -13.06 -12.67
N ASP A 25 17.73 -13.57 -13.83
CA ASP A 25 18.40 -14.67 -14.51
C ASP A 25 19.73 -14.25 -15.16
N GLY A 26 20.43 -15.20 -15.80
CA GLY A 26 21.71 -14.96 -16.47
C GLY A 26 21.65 -14.03 -17.69
N GLU A 27 20.45 -13.67 -18.16
CA GLU A 27 20.19 -12.70 -19.23
C GLU A 27 19.66 -11.35 -18.68
N GLY A 28 19.48 -11.23 -17.37
CA GLY A 28 18.96 -10.03 -16.69
C GLY A 28 17.43 -9.94 -16.65
N ARG A 29 16.70 -11.02 -16.98
CA ARG A 29 15.23 -11.06 -16.91
C ARG A 29 14.76 -11.41 -15.49
N PRO A 30 13.66 -10.83 -14.98
CA PRO A 30 13.08 -11.25 -13.71
C PRO A 30 12.39 -12.61 -13.84
N GLU A 31 12.68 -13.53 -12.91
CA GLU A 31 11.96 -14.79 -12.71
C GLU A 31 11.41 -14.85 -11.28
N THR A 32 10.13 -15.20 -11.14
CA THR A 32 9.52 -15.59 -9.85
C THR A 32 10.08 -16.95 -9.40
N ILE A 33 10.33 -17.11 -8.11
CA ILE A 33 10.78 -18.37 -7.51
C ILE A 33 9.57 -19.09 -6.91
N ARG A 34 9.47 -20.41 -7.13
CA ARG A 34 8.46 -21.24 -6.49
C ARG A 34 8.86 -21.56 -5.04
N ASN A 35 7.88 -21.55 -4.14
CA ASN A 35 8.07 -22.02 -2.77
C ASN A 35 8.27 -23.55 -2.72
N SER A 36 8.62 -24.10 -1.55
CA SER A 36 8.76 -25.55 -1.35
C SER A 36 7.48 -26.36 -1.63
N GLU A 37 6.32 -25.70 -1.69
CA GLU A 37 5.01 -26.30 -1.98
C GLU A 37 4.73 -26.35 -3.50
N GLY A 38 5.49 -25.60 -4.30
CA GLY A 38 5.43 -25.56 -5.76
C GLY A 38 4.72 -24.33 -6.35
N ASP A 39 4.15 -23.46 -5.53
CA ASP A 39 3.42 -22.26 -5.95
C ASP A 39 4.34 -21.04 -6.15
N LEU A 40 3.93 -20.11 -7.02
CA LEU A 40 4.67 -18.87 -7.31
C LEU A 40 4.47 -17.78 -6.24
N THR A 41 3.47 -17.94 -5.37
CA THR A 41 3.18 -17.03 -4.25
C THR A 41 2.97 -17.84 -2.98
N THR A 42 3.33 -17.27 -1.84
CA THR A 42 3.20 -17.90 -0.52
C THR A 42 2.19 -17.10 0.31
N PRO A 43 1.18 -17.73 0.93
CA PRO A 43 0.26 -17.03 1.82
C PRO A 43 0.99 -16.30 2.95
N SER A 44 0.62 -15.05 3.21
CA SER A 44 1.20 -14.18 4.25
C SER A 44 0.63 -14.51 5.64
N ALA A 45 0.66 -15.80 5.96
CA ALA A 45 0.07 -16.42 7.15
C ALA A 45 1.15 -17.16 7.95
N VAL A 46 1.06 -17.07 9.28
CA VAL A 46 1.98 -17.70 10.22
C VAL A 46 1.18 -18.43 11.29
N PHE A 47 1.44 -19.72 11.46
CA PHE A 47 0.82 -20.56 12.49
C PHE A 47 1.87 -20.91 13.54
N PHE A 48 1.58 -20.59 14.80
CA PHE A 48 2.50 -20.83 15.91
C PHE A 48 2.27 -22.24 16.48
N ASP A 49 2.85 -23.25 15.83
CA ASP A 49 2.95 -24.62 16.35
C ASP A 49 3.84 -24.68 17.60
N GLN A 50 3.61 -25.72 18.41
CA GLN A 50 4.25 -26.00 19.68
C GLN A 50 5.79 -25.91 19.65
N LYS A 51 6.42 -26.36 18.55
CA LYS A 51 7.88 -26.42 18.42
C LYS A 51 8.48 -25.21 17.71
N ARG A 52 7.82 -24.73 16.65
CA ARG A 52 8.28 -23.63 15.79
C ARG A 52 7.14 -23.08 14.94
N PRO A 53 7.17 -21.80 14.55
CA PRO A 53 6.25 -21.28 13.54
C PRO A 53 6.32 -22.04 12.20
N ILE A 54 5.15 -22.22 11.61
CA ILE A 54 4.88 -22.71 10.26
C ILE A 54 4.36 -21.51 9.44
N VAL A 55 4.62 -21.48 8.13
CA VAL A 55 4.37 -20.30 7.28
C VAL A 55 3.85 -20.74 5.91
N GLY A 56 2.92 -19.98 5.32
CA GLY A 56 2.37 -20.27 4.00
C GLY A 56 1.07 -21.07 4.06
N ILE A 57 0.82 -21.95 3.08
CA ILE A 57 -0.44 -22.70 2.98
C ILE A 57 -0.65 -23.65 4.17
N GLU A 58 0.40 -24.31 4.65
CA GLU A 58 0.35 -25.17 5.84
C GLU A 58 -0.16 -24.42 7.09
N ALA A 59 0.20 -23.14 7.23
CA ALA A 59 -0.27 -22.29 8.32
C ALA A 59 -1.78 -21.98 8.20
N VAL A 60 -2.28 -21.77 6.97
CA VAL A 60 -3.70 -21.54 6.71
C VAL A 60 -4.53 -22.80 7.00
N GLU A 61 -4.04 -23.98 6.62
CA GLU A 61 -4.73 -25.26 6.89
C GLU A 61 -4.77 -25.57 8.40
N ALA A 62 -3.65 -25.44 9.12
CA ALA A 62 -3.60 -25.67 10.56
C ALA A 62 -4.44 -24.63 11.34
N GLY A 63 -4.43 -23.37 10.88
CA GLY A 63 -5.16 -22.27 11.49
C GLY A 63 -6.69 -22.35 11.41
N LEU A 64 -7.26 -23.26 10.62
CA LEU A 64 -8.70 -23.59 10.71
C LEU A 64 -9.06 -24.33 12.00
N LEU A 65 -8.14 -25.12 12.55
CA LEU A 65 -8.37 -25.96 13.73
C LEU A 65 -7.98 -25.25 15.03
N GLU A 66 -6.91 -24.47 15.02
CA GLU A 66 -6.49 -23.63 16.16
C GLU A 66 -6.37 -22.14 15.73
N PRO A 67 -7.50 -21.42 15.58
CA PRO A 67 -7.49 -20.02 15.16
C PRO A 67 -6.69 -19.07 16.06
N ASP A 68 -6.54 -19.36 17.35
CA ASP A 68 -5.78 -18.57 18.33
C ASP A 68 -4.25 -18.64 18.11
N ARG A 69 -3.78 -19.62 17.34
CA ARG A 69 -2.39 -19.78 16.89
C ARG A 69 -2.11 -19.12 15.53
N LEU A 70 -3.13 -18.66 14.81
CA LEU A 70 -3.02 -18.16 13.45
C LEU A 70 -2.87 -16.63 13.40
N ALA A 71 -1.72 -16.15 12.93
CA ALA A 71 -1.53 -14.77 12.49
C ALA A 71 -1.73 -14.66 10.97
N GLN A 72 -2.56 -13.71 10.54
CA GLN A 72 -2.83 -13.36 9.14
C GLN A 72 -2.94 -11.84 8.99
N PHE A 73 -2.72 -11.34 7.78
CA PHE A 73 -2.94 -9.93 7.38
C PHE A 73 -2.13 -8.89 8.16
N ALA A 74 -1.12 -9.32 8.94
CA ALA A 74 -0.35 -8.48 9.86
C ALA A 74 0.36 -7.27 9.21
N LYS A 75 0.44 -7.21 7.86
CA LYS A 75 0.83 -6.01 7.11
C LYS A 75 -0.07 -4.80 7.39
N ARG A 76 -1.34 -5.00 7.78
CA ARG A 76 -2.25 -3.93 8.24
C ARG A 76 -1.79 -3.27 9.56
N ASN A 77 -1.13 -4.02 10.43
CA ASN A 77 -0.62 -3.55 11.73
C ASN A 77 0.87 -3.12 11.68
N VAL A 78 1.49 -3.09 10.49
CA VAL A 78 2.89 -2.68 10.32
C VAL A 78 3.00 -1.18 10.56
N GLY A 79 3.78 -0.78 11.57
CA GLY A 79 3.87 0.61 12.03
C GLY A 79 3.04 0.91 13.29
N GLU A 80 2.22 -0.02 13.75
CA GLU A 80 1.63 -0.04 15.09
C GLU A 80 2.63 -0.64 16.11
N GLN A 81 2.33 -0.59 17.41
CA GLN A 81 3.22 -1.17 18.43
C GLN A 81 3.17 -2.71 18.47
N TYR A 82 2.00 -3.28 18.19
CA TYR A 82 1.76 -4.72 18.19
C TYR A 82 0.77 -5.11 17.09
N TYR A 83 0.80 -6.37 16.70
CA TYR A 83 -0.29 -7.03 15.99
C TYR A 83 -1.53 -7.12 16.89
N GLU A 84 -2.67 -6.69 16.35
CA GLU A 84 -3.97 -6.57 17.04
C GLU A 84 -4.42 -7.89 17.68
N LYS A 85 -4.29 -9.01 16.96
CA LYS A 85 -4.72 -10.32 17.45
C LYS A 85 -3.64 -10.96 18.32
N ALA A 86 -3.96 -11.16 19.60
CA ALA A 86 -3.11 -11.91 20.53
C ALA A 86 -2.93 -13.37 20.06
N ILE A 87 -1.68 -13.81 19.91
CA ILE A 87 -1.34 -15.19 19.59
C ILE A 87 -1.13 -15.95 20.90
N ARG A 88 -1.98 -16.95 21.18
CA ARG A 88 -2.01 -17.68 22.46
C ARG A 88 -2.00 -16.76 23.69
N GLY A 89 -2.74 -15.64 23.62
CA GLY A 89 -2.82 -14.64 24.68
C GLY A 89 -1.60 -13.70 24.80
N LYS A 90 -0.72 -13.65 23.79
CA LYS A 90 0.43 -12.72 23.75
C LYS A 90 0.39 -11.86 22.49
N HIS A 91 0.49 -10.55 22.66
CA HIS A 91 0.71 -9.63 21.53
C HIS A 91 2.15 -9.69 21.06
N LEU A 92 2.34 -9.68 19.74
CA LEU A 92 3.64 -9.77 19.06
C LEU A 92 3.80 -8.55 18.15
N PRO A 93 5.00 -7.96 17.98
CA PRO A 93 5.22 -6.91 17.00
C PRO A 93 4.94 -7.42 15.58
N ALA A 94 4.30 -6.60 14.74
CA ALA A 94 3.98 -6.98 13.36
C ALA A 94 5.25 -7.33 12.56
N GLU A 95 6.37 -6.66 12.85
CA GLU A 95 7.68 -6.96 12.24
C GLU A 95 8.14 -8.40 12.46
N VAL A 96 7.81 -9.03 13.60
CA VAL A 96 8.22 -10.41 13.90
C VAL A 96 7.44 -11.39 13.03
N ILE A 97 6.14 -11.14 12.83
CA ILE A 97 5.26 -11.97 11.98
C ILE A 97 5.67 -11.80 10.51
N GLN A 98 5.89 -10.57 10.05
CA GLN A 98 6.39 -10.28 8.71
C GLN A 98 7.79 -10.89 8.48
N ALA A 99 8.67 -10.86 9.48
CA ALA A 99 9.98 -11.47 9.41
C ALA A 99 9.93 -13.00 9.29
N LEU A 100 8.92 -13.68 9.85
CA LEU A 100 8.72 -15.12 9.64
C LEU A 100 8.30 -15.43 8.19
N VAL A 101 7.44 -14.60 7.59
CA VAL A 101 7.11 -14.69 6.14
C VAL A 101 8.37 -14.49 5.29
N LEU A 102 9.15 -13.45 5.58
CA LEU A 102 10.42 -13.19 4.89
C LEU A 102 11.46 -14.31 5.09
N ARG A 103 11.52 -14.97 6.27
CA ARG A 103 12.36 -16.14 6.49
C ARG A 103 11.94 -17.34 5.63
N LYS A 104 10.63 -17.60 5.44
CA LYS A 104 10.14 -18.66 4.52
C LYS A 104 10.53 -18.36 3.08
N LEU A 105 10.20 -17.17 2.56
CA LEU A 105 10.54 -16.75 1.20
C LEU A 105 12.05 -16.81 0.93
N LYS A 106 12.87 -16.37 1.89
CA LYS A 106 14.33 -16.52 1.83
C LYS A 106 14.74 -17.99 1.78
N THR A 107 14.23 -18.83 2.67
CA THR A 107 14.59 -20.26 2.75
C THR A 107 14.27 -20.96 1.42
N ASP A 108 13.07 -20.71 0.87
CA ASP A 108 12.64 -21.26 -0.42
C ASP A 108 13.56 -20.81 -1.57
N ALA A 109 13.90 -19.51 -1.61
CA ALA A 109 14.81 -18.97 -2.60
C ALA A 109 16.26 -19.51 -2.44
N GLU A 110 16.71 -19.77 -1.22
CA GLU A 110 18.01 -20.39 -0.94
C GLU A 110 18.08 -21.86 -1.40
N LEU A 111 16.94 -22.55 -1.56
CA LEU A 111 16.89 -23.89 -2.19
C LEU A 111 17.10 -23.85 -3.71
N LYS A 112 16.61 -22.81 -4.41
CA LYS A 112 16.82 -22.64 -5.87
C LYS A 112 18.19 -22.03 -6.19
N LEU A 113 18.62 -21.04 -5.42
CA LEU A 113 19.77 -20.20 -5.75
C LEU A 113 21.03 -20.47 -4.89
N GLY A 114 20.89 -21.15 -3.75
CA GLY A 114 21.92 -21.11 -2.70
C GLY A 114 21.85 -19.80 -1.90
N ARG A 115 22.83 -19.58 -1.01
CA ARG A 115 22.77 -18.55 0.04
C ARG A 115 22.44 -17.13 -0.47
N ILE A 116 21.42 -16.53 0.13
CA ILE A 116 20.93 -15.16 -0.14
C ILE A 116 21.22 -14.29 1.08
N SER A 117 21.78 -13.10 0.82
CA SER A 117 22.12 -12.12 1.86
C SER A 117 21.50 -10.74 1.63
N GLU A 118 21.08 -10.42 0.42
CA GLU A 118 20.67 -9.06 0.01
C GLU A 118 19.31 -9.09 -0.67
N ALA A 119 18.45 -8.11 -0.38
CA ALA A 119 17.12 -8.01 -0.96
C ALA A 119 16.61 -6.57 -1.08
N VAL A 120 15.75 -6.31 -2.05
CA VAL A 120 14.80 -5.18 -2.03
C VAL A 120 13.44 -5.72 -1.59
N ILE A 121 12.76 -5.00 -0.71
CA ILE A 121 11.44 -5.38 -0.18
C ILE A 121 10.42 -4.31 -0.56
N THR A 122 9.22 -4.72 -0.97
CA THR A 122 8.16 -3.79 -1.36
C THR A 122 7.40 -3.19 -0.15
N VAL A 123 6.85 -2.00 -0.36
CA VAL A 123 5.89 -1.35 0.55
C VAL A 123 4.79 -0.63 -0.26
N PRO A 124 3.56 -0.51 0.26
CA PRO A 124 2.54 0.34 -0.33
C PRO A 124 3.04 1.77 -0.46
N ALA A 125 2.71 2.46 -1.54
CA ALA A 125 3.12 3.84 -1.77
C ALA A 125 2.60 4.76 -0.64
N PHE A 126 1.38 4.53 -0.17
CA PHE A 126 0.75 5.29 0.90
C PHE A 126 1.26 4.97 2.33
N PHE A 127 2.24 4.07 2.50
CA PHE A 127 2.90 3.85 3.80
C PHE A 127 3.68 5.08 4.29
N ASN A 128 3.56 5.35 5.59
CA ASN A 128 4.24 6.41 6.35
C ASN A 128 5.64 5.95 6.87
N GLU A 129 6.39 6.84 7.53
CA GLU A 129 7.75 6.53 8.01
C GLU A 129 7.84 5.37 9.02
N PRO A 130 6.96 5.25 10.04
CA PRO A 130 6.83 4.07 10.88
C PRO A 130 6.61 2.76 10.11
N CYS A 131 5.65 2.72 9.17
CA CYS A 131 5.40 1.50 8.38
C CYS A 131 6.63 1.10 7.55
N ARG A 132 7.27 2.09 6.91
CA ARG A 132 8.51 1.92 6.13
C ARG A 132 9.69 1.45 6.98
N LYS A 133 9.80 1.92 8.22
CA LYS A 133 10.75 1.41 9.22
C LYS A 133 10.48 -0.06 9.54
N ALA A 134 9.25 -0.38 9.90
CA ALA A 134 8.84 -1.70 10.33
C ALA A 134 9.09 -2.78 9.25
N THR A 135 8.86 -2.48 7.97
CA THR A 135 9.24 -3.39 6.87
C THR A 135 10.75 -3.59 6.73
N GLN A 136 11.57 -2.52 6.82
CA GLN A 136 13.04 -2.64 6.81
C GLN A 136 13.56 -3.47 7.98
N ASP A 137 12.93 -3.34 9.15
CA ASP A 137 13.29 -4.06 10.37
C ASP A 137 12.83 -5.52 10.36
N ALA A 138 11.67 -5.84 9.76
CA ALA A 138 11.26 -7.21 9.46
C ALA A 138 12.27 -7.92 8.54
N GLY A 139 12.81 -7.23 7.53
CA GLY A 139 13.90 -7.75 6.68
C GLY A 139 15.18 -8.06 7.46
N ARG A 140 15.55 -7.20 8.42
CA ARG A 140 16.71 -7.41 9.31
C ARG A 140 16.49 -8.63 10.23
N LEU A 141 15.31 -8.73 10.84
CA LEU A 141 14.90 -9.90 11.65
C LEU A 141 14.88 -11.20 10.83
N ALA A 142 14.62 -11.13 9.52
CA ALA A 142 14.70 -12.26 8.60
C ALA A 142 16.15 -12.63 8.17
N GLY A 143 17.16 -11.90 8.65
CA GLY A 143 18.55 -12.12 8.26
C GLY A 143 18.83 -11.74 6.80
N LEU A 144 18.18 -10.67 6.32
CA LEU A 144 18.44 -10.03 5.02
C LEU A 144 19.06 -8.65 5.24
N LYS A 145 20.12 -8.33 4.48
CA LYS A 145 20.55 -6.96 4.25
C LYS A 145 19.57 -6.34 3.25
N VAL A 146 18.58 -5.63 3.77
CA VAL A 146 17.68 -4.80 2.95
C VAL A 146 18.54 -3.73 2.26
N LEU A 147 18.64 -3.80 0.94
CA LEU A 147 19.36 -2.84 0.11
C LEU A 147 18.60 -1.52 0.06
N ASP A 148 17.31 -1.61 -0.26
CA ASP A 148 16.35 -0.52 -0.16
C ASP A 148 14.92 -1.08 -0.03
N ILE A 149 13.94 -0.19 0.19
CA ILE A 149 12.51 -0.48 0.02
C ILE A 149 11.95 0.26 -1.19
N ILE A 150 11.08 -0.40 -1.96
CA ILE A 150 10.47 0.17 -3.16
C ILE A 150 8.95 0.24 -3.02
N ASN A 151 8.33 1.31 -3.55
CA ASN A 151 6.88 1.42 -3.61
C ASN A 151 6.31 0.36 -4.58
N GLU A 152 5.27 -0.36 -4.18
CA GLU A 152 4.58 -1.40 -4.97
C GLU A 152 4.20 -0.94 -6.39
N PRO A 153 3.50 0.19 -6.61
CA PRO A 153 3.21 0.69 -7.95
C PRO A 153 4.45 1.15 -8.74
N THR A 154 5.51 1.61 -8.07
CA THR A 154 6.78 1.98 -8.73
C THR A 154 7.51 0.74 -9.24
N ALA A 155 7.49 -0.37 -8.48
CA ALA A 155 8.03 -1.65 -8.93
C ALA A 155 7.25 -2.20 -10.14
N ALA A 156 5.91 -2.18 -10.09
CA ALA A 156 5.08 -2.57 -11.23
C ALA A 156 5.34 -1.70 -12.48
N ALA A 157 5.52 -0.39 -12.31
CA ALA A 157 5.87 0.53 -13.40
C ALA A 157 7.25 0.20 -14.02
N ILE A 158 8.25 -0.17 -13.22
CA ILE A 158 9.57 -0.62 -13.71
C ILE A 158 9.42 -1.89 -14.57
N THR A 159 8.67 -2.89 -14.09
CA THR A 159 8.41 -4.13 -14.85
C THR A 159 7.73 -3.84 -16.19
N TYR A 160 6.71 -2.99 -16.19
CA TYR A 160 6.04 -2.52 -17.40
C TYR A 160 7.02 -1.82 -18.36
N GLY A 161 7.85 -0.91 -17.86
CA GLY A 161 8.83 -0.18 -18.66
C GLY A 161 9.90 -1.08 -19.31
N VAL A 162 10.34 -2.12 -18.59
CA VAL A 162 11.24 -3.16 -19.12
C VAL A 162 10.56 -3.94 -20.24
N GLN A 163 9.36 -4.49 -19.99
CA GLN A 163 8.65 -5.36 -20.93
C GLN A 163 8.27 -4.64 -22.24
N GLN A 164 7.94 -3.35 -22.18
CA GLN A 164 7.54 -2.55 -23.34
C GLN A 164 8.72 -1.91 -24.10
N GLY A 165 9.96 -2.26 -23.74
CA GLY A 165 11.15 -1.83 -24.47
C GLY A 165 11.49 -0.34 -24.34
N PHE A 166 11.16 0.29 -23.20
CA PHE A 166 11.63 1.65 -22.87
C PHE A 166 13.12 1.70 -22.51
N LEU A 167 13.80 0.55 -22.49
CA LEU A 167 15.21 0.35 -22.13
C LEU A 167 15.99 -0.34 -23.25
N GLY A 168 17.30 -0.11 -23.29
CA GLY A 168 18.21 -0.73 -24.25
C GLY A 168 18.42 0.08 -25.55
N ALA A 169 19.48 -0.25 -26.30
CA ALA A 169 19.98 0.56 -27.41
C ALA A 169 19.15 0.51 -28.72
N GLY A 170 17.90 0.06 -28.65
CA GLY A 170 17.00 -0.15 -29.80
C GLY A 170 15.59 0.44 -29.59
N VAL A 171 15.47 1.51 -28.79
CA VAL A 171 14.20 2.10 -28.32
C VAL A 171 13.22 2.39 -29.47
N ALA A 172 12.18 1.56 -29.60
CA ALA A 172 11.06 1.79 -30.50
C ALA A 172 10.06 2.81 -29.94
N ASN A 173 9.80 2.77 -28.63
CA ASN A 173 8.88 3.68 -27.93
C ASN A 173 9.61 4.92 -27.40
N GLN A 174 9.72 5.95 -28.24
CA GLN A 174 10.27 7.27 -27.85
C GLN A 174 9.24 8.21 -27.18
N ARG A 175 7.98 7.77 -27.03
CA ARG A 175 6.88 8.59 -26.50
C ARG A 175 6.85 8.51 -24.97
N ARG A 176 6.80 9.68 -24.31
CA ARG A 176 6.47 9.83 -22.89
C ARG A 176 5.07 9.28 -22.63
N GLU A 177 4.94 8.33 -21.72
CA GLU A 177 3.66 7.84 -21.23
C GLU A 177 3.32 8.46 -19.87
N THR A 178 2.06 8.79 -19.66
CA THR A 178 1.50 9.23 -18.37
C THR A 178 0.58 8.11 -17.90
N VAL A 179 1.07 7.29 -16.97
CA VAL A 179 0.38 6.07 -16.52
C VAL A 179 -0.24 6.30 -15.15
N LEU A 180 -1.43 5.74 -14.94
CA LEU A 180 -1.99 5.54 -13.62
C LEU A 180 -1.85 4.07 -13.25
N VAL A 181 -1.13 3.79 -12.17
CA VAL A 181 -1.06 2.46 -11.56
C VAL A 181 -2.12 2.39 -10.47
N TYR A 182 -3.04 1.43 -10.59
CA TYR A 182 -4.11 1.13 -9.65
C TYR A 182 -3.79 -0.23 -9.02
N ASP A 183 -3.39 -0.22 -7.75
CA ASP A 183 -2.95 -1.40 -7.01
C ASP A 183 -3.97 -1.73 -5.92
N LEU A 184 -4.84 -2.71 -6.16
CA LEU A 184 -5.83 -3.19 -5.20
C LEU A 184 -5.44 -4.59 -4.73
N GLY A 185 -4.61 -4.61 -3.69
CA GLY A 185 -4.06 -5.82 -3.10
C GLY A 185 -5.05 -6.56 -2.19
N GLY A 186 -4.48 -7.39 -1.31
CA GLY A 186 -5.24 -8.17 -0.34
C GLY A 186 -5.86 -7.34 0.78
N GLY A 187 -5.22 -6.25 1.21
CA GLY A 187 -5.74 -5.41 2.29
C GLY A 187 -5.31 -3.93 2.26
N THR A 188 -4.59 -3.52 1.22
CA THR A 188 -4.15 -2.14 0.97
C THR A 188 -4.51 -1.74 -0.46
N PHE A 189 -4.86 -0.47 -0.64
CA PHE A 189 -5.12 0.14 -1.95
C PHE A 189 -4.16 1.31 -2.16
N ASP A 190 -3.43 1.31 -3.27
CA ASP A 190 -2.67 2.46 -3.74
C ASP A 190 -3.13 2.87 -5.14
N VAL A 191 -3.05 4.17 -5.42
CA VAL A 191 -3.13 4.71 -6.76
C VAL A 191 -2.04 5.74 -6.97
N THR A 192 -1.28 5.61 -8.05
CA THR A 192 -0.11 6.44 -8.33
C THR A 192 -0.08 6.88 -9.78
N VAL A 193 0.05 8.19 -10.00
CA VAL A 193 0.24 8.78 -11.34
C VAL A 193 1.74 8.94 -11.57
N MET A 194 2.24 8.36 -12.67
CA MET A 194 3.66 8.36 -13.04
C MET A 194 3.87 8.76 -14.49
N GLU A 195 5.00 9.40 -14.77
CA GLU A 195 5.50 9.63 -16.12
C GLU A 195 6.63 8.64 -16.41
N ILE A 196 6.59 8.00 -17.58
CA ILE A 196 7.60 7.06 -18.06
C ILE A 196 8.20 7.60 -19.36
N GLU A 197 9.50 7.91 -19.36
CA GLU A 197 10.23 8.34 -20.56
C GLU A 197 11.69 7.86 -20.53
N LYS A 198 12.08 7.02 -21.50
CA LYS A 198 13.49 6.61 -21.75
C LYS A 198 14.19 6.09 -20.47
N GLY A 199 13.52 5.21 -19.74
CA GLY A 199 14.00 4.65 -18.47
C GLY A 199 13.83 5.54 -17.23
N ASN A 200 13.36 6.78 -17.38
CA ASN A 200 13.00 7.63 -16.24
C ASN A 200 11.57 7.31 -15.80
N PHE A 201 11.39 6.90 -14.55
CA PHE A 201 10.11 6.64 -13.89
C PHE A 201 9.88 7.73 -12.85
N ASN A 202 9.12 8.75 -13.21
CA ASN A 202 8.87 9.92 -12.37
C ASN A 202 7.44 9.90 -11.81
N THR A 203 7.30 9.64 -10.52
CA THR A 203 6.04 9.82 -9.81
C THR A 203 5.63 11.29 -9.82
N ILE A 204 4.37 11.58 -10.18
CA ILE A 204 3.75 12.91 -10.04
C ILE A 204 3.08 13.01 -8.67
N ALA A 205 2.14 12.09 -8.40
CA ALA A 205 1.35 12.05 -7.17
C ALA A 205 1.00 10.61 -6.79
N THR A 206 0.77 10.37 -5.50
CA THR A 206 0.29 9.09 -4.96
C THR A 206 -0.77 9.33 -3.88
N ALA A 207 -1.76 8.45 -3.83
CA ALA A 207 -2.78 8.39 -2.78
C ALA A 207 -3.14 6.92 -2.52
N GLY A 208 -3.79 6.63 -1.41
CA GLY A 208 -4.17 5.27 -1.07
C GLY A 208 -5.01 5.16 0.20
N ASP A 209 -5.28 3.93 0.59
CA ASP A 209 -5.99 3.56 1.80
C ASP A 209 -5.39 2.23 2.32
N VAL A 210 -4.73 2.31 3.47
CA VAL A 210 -4.06 1.14 4.10
C VAL A 210 -5.05 0.15 4.74
N TYR A 211 -6.33 0.51 4.80
CA TYR A 211 -7.43 -0.31 5.33
C TYR A 211 -8.54 -0.50 4.27
N LEU A 212 -8.12 -0.74 3.02
CA LEU A 212 -8.98 -1.09 1.89
C LEU A 212 -8.31 -2.15 1.00
N GLY A 213 -8.96 -3.30 0.80
CA GLY A 213 -8.47 -4.34 -0.11
C GLY A 213 -9.32 -5.61 -0.05
N GLY A 214 -8.89 -6.66 -0.76
CA GLY A 214 -9.66 -7.89 -0.96
C GLY A 214 -10.27 -8.56 0.30
N ILE A 215 -9.69 -8.37 1.48
CA ILE A 215 -10.22 -8.84 2.79
C ILE A 215 -11.57 -8.19 3.10
N ASP A 216 -11.75 -6.90 2.81
CA ASP A 216 -12.99 -6.18 3.17
C ASP A 216 -14.16 -6.61 2.28
N TRP A 217 -13.87 -7.02 1.03
CA TRP A 217 -14.82 -7.72 0.17
C TRP A 217 -15.09 -9.16 0.65
N ASP A 218 -14.11 -9.86 1.23
CA ASP A 218 -14.34 -11.16 1.87
C ASP A 218 -15.26 -11.00 3.08
N SER A 219 -15.11 -9.95 3.89
CA SER A 219 -16.03 -9.64 5.00
C SER A 219 -17.49 -9.50 4.54
N ARG A 220 -17.76 -8.83 3.40
CA ARG A 220 -19.13 -8.73 2.85
C ARG A 220 -19.71 -10.09 2.43
N LEU A 221 -18.86 -11.04 2.05
CA LEU A 221 -19.28 -12.42 1.76
C LEU A 221 -19.40 -13.28 3.03
N VAL A 222 -18.58 -13.04 4.06
CA VAL A 222 -18.77 -13.62 5.40
C VAL A 222 -20.13 -13.19 5.95
N ASP A 223 -20.48 -11.91 5.85
CA ASP A 223 -21.78 -11.39 6.28
C ASP A 223 -22.94 -12.02 5.50
N LEU A 224 -22.89 -12.08 4.16
CA LEU A 224 -23.93 -12.73 3.35
C LEU A 224 -24.14 -14.21 3.72
N ILE A 225 -23.06 -14.95 3.97
CA ILE A 225 -23.13 -16.39 4.34
C ILE A 225 -23.64 -16.55 5.78
N ALA A 226 -23.20 -15.70 6.71
CA ALA A 226 -23.62 -15.73 8.11
C ALA A 226 -25.07 -15.27 8.30
N GLU A 227 -25.51 -14.22 7.60
CA GLU A 227 -26.91 -13.75 7.56
C GLU A 227 -27.84 -14.87 7.06
N ALA A 228 -27.47 -15.57 5.99
CA ALA A 228 -28.23 -16.70 5.48
C ALA A 228 -28.27 -17.89 6.45
N PHE A 229 -27.16 -18.22 7.10
CA PHE A 229 -27.12 -19.29 8.11
C PHE A 229 -27.96 -18.94 9.34
N LEU A 230 -27.88 -17.70 9.82
CA LEU A 230 -28.65 -17.17 10.95
C LEU A 230 -30.16 -17.14 10.64
N ALA A 231 -30.54 -16.78 9.41
CA ALA A 231 -31.94 -16.79 8.98
C ALA A 231 -32.55 -18.20 8.88
N GLU A 232 -31.77 -19.21 8.47
CA GLU A 232 -32.24 -20.60 8.37
C GLU A 232 -32.21 -21.32 9.73
N HIS A 233 -31.16 -21.09 10.55
CA HIS A 233 -30.86 -21.91 11.73
C HIS A 233 -30.98 -21.20 13.09
N GLY A 234 -31.05 -19.87 13.13
CA GLY A 234 -31.10 -19.11 14.37
C GLY A 234 -29.80 -19.09 15.19
N LEU A 235 -28.66 -19.39 14.55
CA LEU A 235 -27.31 -19.33 15.11
C LEU A 235 -26.43 -18.46 14.21
N ASP A 236 -25.57 -17.61 14.78
CA ASP A 236 -24.60 -16.83 14.01
C ASP A 236 -23.23 -17.54 14.02
N PRO A 237 -22.75 -18.07 12.88
CA PRO A 237 -21.49 -18.79 12.83
C PRO A 237 -20.25 -17.91 13.06
N ARG A 238 -20.37 -16.57 13.07
CA ARG A 238 -19.27 -15.66 13.44
C ARG A 238 -18.97 -15.65 14.95
N GLN A 239 -19.82 -16.26 15.78
CA GLN A 239 -19.62 -16.35 17.23
C GLN A 239 -18.74 -17.54 17.66
N ASP A 240 -18.34 -18.39 16.71
CA ASP A 240 -17.42 -19.52 16.90
C ASP A 240 -16.14 -19.25 16.07
N PRO A 241 -14.96 -19.11 16.69
CA PRO A 241 -13.72 -18.80 15.97
C PRO A 241 -13.31 -19.83 14.91
N GLN A 242 -13.67 -21.12 15.06
CA GLN A 242 -13.36 -22.13 14.03
C GLN A 242 -14.31 -21.96 12.82
N ALA A 243 -15.60 -21.78 13.10
CA ALA A 243 -16.59 -21.53 12.06
C ALA A 243 -16.36 -20.19 11.34
N GLU A 244 -15.91 -19.14 12.04
CA GLU A 244 -15.51 -17.86 11.46
C GLU A 244 -14.33 -18.01 10.48
N GLN A 245 -13.32 -18.82 10.81
CA GLN A 245 -12.22 -19.10 9.88
C GLN A 245 -12.67 -19.94 8.67
N GLU A 246 -13.61 -20.90 8.82
CA GLU A 246 -14.21 -21.56 7.64
C GLU A 246 -15.05 -20.56 6.82
N LEU A 247 -15.84 -19.67 7.44
CA LEU A 247 -16.58 -18.61 6.73
C LEU A 247 -15.63 -17.74 5.91
N LEU A 248 -14.53 -17.26 6.49
CA LEU A 248 -13.56 -16.39 5.80
C LEU A 248 -12.91 -17.13 4.61
N ARG A 249 -12.56 -18.40 4.79
CA ARG A 249 -12.07 -19.26 3.70
C ARG A 249 -13.14 -19.47 2.61
N LYS A 250 -14.41 -19.67 2.99
CA LYS A 250 -15.54 -19.83 2.07
C LYS A 250 -15.82 -18.56 1.28
N ALA A 251 -15.78 -17.41 1.95
CA ALA A 251 -15.95 -16.09 1.36
C ALA A 251 -14.89 -15.82 0.30
N ASN A 252 -13.61 -16.04 0.63
CA ASN A 252 -12.50 -15.87 -0.32
C ASN A 252 -12.64 -16.78 -1.55
N GLN A 253 -12.96 -18.06 -1.36
CA GLN A 253 -13.27 -18.98 -2.45
C GLN A 253 -14.46 -18.52 -3.31
N THR A 254 -15.51 -17.98 -2.66
CA THR A 254 -16.71 -17.47 -3.33
C THR A 254 -16.41 -16.21 -4.14
N LYS A 255 -15.60 -15.27 -3.62
CA LYS A 255 -15.13 -14.07 -4.32
C LYS A 255 -14.36 -14.43 -5.60
N HIS A 256 -13.43 -15.37 -5.50
CA HIS A 256 -12.65 -15.84 -6.66
C HIS A 256 -13.53 -16.56 -7.69
N ALA A 257 -14.55 -17.31 -7.27
CA ALA A 257 -15.49 -17.93 -8.18
C ALA A 257 -16.46 -16.92 -8.83
N LEU A 258 -17.00 -15.95 -8.09
CA LEU A 258 -17.85 -14.87 -8.60
C LEU A 258 -17.10 -13.89 -9.52
N THR A 259 -15.77 -13.80 -9.40
CA THR A 259 -14.92 -13.07 -10.35
C THR A 259 -15.00 -13.64 -11.79
N GLN A 260 -15.45 -14.90 -11.95
CA GLN A 260 -15.55 -15.62 -13.23
C GLN A 260 -16.97 -16.16 -13.53
N ARG A 261 -17.95 -15.93 -12.65
CA ARG A 261 -19.31 -16.51 -12.74
C ARG A 261 -20.38 -15.55 -12.25
N GLU A 262 -21.56 -15.61 -12.87
CA GLU A 262 -22.72 -14.80 -12.49
C GLU A 262 -23.33 -15.22 -11.13
N SER A 263 -23.19 -16.49 -10.75
CA SER A 263 -23.57 -17.00 -9.42
C SER A 263 -22.70 -18.17 -8.93
N VAL A 264 -22.77 -18.43 -7.63
CA VAL A 264 -22.11 -19.55 -6.95
C VAL A 264 -23.04 -20.12 -5.88
N THR A 265 -23.31 -21.43 -5.93
CA THR A 265 -23.91 -22.15 -4.79
C THR A 265 -22.87 -22.31 -3.69
N VAL A 266 -23.08 -21.66 -2.55
CA VAL A 266 -22.27 -21.82 -1.34
C VAL A 266 -22.85 -22.95 -0.48
N ALA A 267 -21.99 -23.89 -0.09
CA ALA A 267 -22.28 -24.90 0.92
C ALA A 267 -21.40 -24.68 2.15
N PHE A 268 -22.04 -24.52 3.31
CA PHE A 268 -21.39 -24.26 4.60
C PHE A 268 -22.08 -25.08 5.70
N ALA A 269 -21.35 -25.43 6.77
CA ALA A 269 -21.87 -26.21 7.87
C ALA A 269 -21.27 -25.76 9.19
N ASN A 270 -22.09 -25.69 10.24
CA ASN A 270 -21.65 -25.46 11.62
C ASN A 270 -22.65 -26.12 12.59
N ASP A 271 -22.23 -26.49 13.80
CA ASP A 271 -23.08 -27.13 14.84
C ASP A 271 -23.93 -28.32 14.31
N GLY A 272 -23.34 -29.13 13.42
CA GLY A 272 -24.02 -30.24 12.73
C GLY A 272 -25.10 -29.83 11.70
N ARG A 273 -25.42 -28.53 11.59
CA ARG A 273 -26.37 -27.95 10.63
C ARG A 273 -25.67 -27.62 9.32
N ARG A 274 -26.46 -27.40 8.27
CA ARG A 274 -25.97 -27.17 6.90
C ARG A 274 -26.78 -26.08 6.23
N LEU A 275 -26.09 -25.11 5.64
CA LEU A 275 -26.64 -24.11 4.73
C LEU A 275 -26.28 -24.49 3.29
N ARG A 276 -27.24 -24.32 2.39
CA ARG A 276 -26.99 -24.30 0.94
C ARG A 276 -27.70 -23.08 0.33
N THR A 277 -26.95 -22.01 0.12
CA THR A 277 -27.45 -20.78 -0.51
C THR A 277 -26.83 -20.57 -1.89
N GLU A 278 -27.42 -19.71 -2.71
CA GLU A 278 -26.83 -19.22 -3.95
C GLU A 278 -26.56 -17.72 -3.79
N ILE A 279 -25.31 -17.30 -4.01
CA ILE A 279 -24.93 -15.89 -4.01
C ILE A 279 -24.68 -15.48 -5.46
N THR A 280 -25.19 -14.31 -5.85
CA THR A 280 -24.97 -13.77 -7.21
C THR A 280 -23.87 -12.73 -7.25
N GLN A 281 -23.19 -12.59 -8.38
CA GLN A 281 -22.19 -11.55 -8.63
C GLN A 281 -22.80 -10.16 -8.49
N LYS A 282 -24.06 -10.01 -8.91
CA LYS A 282 -24.85 -8.78 -8.75
C LYS A 282 -25.03 -8.43 -7.27
N GLU A 283 -25.59 -9.33 -6.47
CA GLU A 283 -25.83 -9.15 -5.03
C GLU A 283 -24.54 -8.84 -4.26
N PHE A 284 -23.46 -9.55 -4.58
CA PHE A 284 -22.13 -9.30 -4.02
C PHE A 284 -21.63 -7.89 -4.39
N SER A 285 -21.81 -7.45 -5.64
CA SER A 285 -21.45 -6.09 -6.07
C SER A 285 -22.32 -5.02 -5.37
N GLU A 286 -23.62 -5.25 -5.24
CA GLU A 286 -24.56 -4.37 -4.51
C GLU A 286 -24.20 -4.26 -3.02
N ARG A 287 -23.63 -5.31 -2.40
CA ARG A 287 -23.08 -5.29 -1.04
C ARG A 287 -21.71 -4.61 -0.90
N CYS A 288 -21.07 -4.20 -2.00
CA CYS A 288 -19.69 -3.66 -2.00
C CYS A 288 -19.54 -2.27 -2.65
N VAL A 289 -20.65 -1.59 -2.99
CA VAL A 289 -20.62 -0.28 -3.70
C VAL A 289 -19.76 0.75 -2.97
N ASP A 290 -19.86 0.85 -1.64
CA ASP A 290 -19.08 1.78 -0.82
C ASP A 290 -17.56 1.49 -0.84
N LEU A 291 -17.17 0.22 -1.02
CA LEU A 291 -15.77 -0.18 -1.15
C LEU A 291 -15.23 0.20 -2.53
N VAL A 292 -16.03 0.06 -3.60
CA VAL A 292 -15.68 0.55 -4.94
C VAL A 292 -15.58 2.07 -4.94
N GLU A 293 -16.58 2.78 -4.40
CA GLU A 293 -16.60 4.25 -4.28
C GLU A 293 -15.36 4.79 -3.54
N ARG A 294 -14.92 4.14 -2.44
CA ARG A 294 -13.66 4.51 -1.75
C ARG A 294 -12.44 4.47 -2.67
N THR A 295 -12.32 3.47 -3.55
CA THR A 295 -11.21 3.44 -4.52
C THR A 295 -11.34 4.57 -5.54
N ILE A 296 -12.53 4.81 -6.09
CA ILE A 296 -12.77 5.83 -7.12
C ILE A 296 -12.57 7.25 -6.58
N MET A 297 -13.04 7.55 -5.36
CA MET A 297 -12.76 8.83 -4.70
C MET A 297 -11.26 9.07 -4.52
N THR A 298 -10.50 8.03 -4.22
CA THR A 298 -9.04 8.09 -4.06
C THR A 298 -8.31 8.22 -5.41
N VAL A 299 -8.86 7.65 -6.50
CA VAL A 299 -8.40 7.90 -7.89
C VAL A 299 -8.61 9.37 -8.27
N HIS A 300 -9.79 9.95 -8.01
CA HIS A 300 -10.00 11.37 -8.25
C HIS A 300 -9.04 12.25 -7.43
N LEU A 301 -8.78 11.90 -6.16
CA LEU A 301 -7.84 12.62 -5.30
C LEU A 301 -6.41 12.68 -5.86
N VAL A 302 -5.91 11.59 -6.48
CA VAL A 302 -4.57 11.58 -7.07
C VAL A 302 -4.49 12.29 -8.42
N LEU A 303 -5.59 12.30 -9.19
CA LEU A 303 -5.71 13.07 -10.43
C LEU A 303 -5.74 14.58 -10.13
N ASP A 304 -6.50 15.01 -9.12
CA ASP A 304 -6.50 16.38 -8.58
C ASP A 304 -5.11 16.81 -8.08
N ASP A 305 -4.42 15.95 -7.31
CA ASP A 305 -3.05 16.21 -6.82
C ASP A 305 -2.01 16.28 -7.96
N ALA A 306 -2.20 15.49 -9.03
CA ALA A 306 -1.34 15.51 -10.21
C ALA A 306 -1.66 16.68 -11.17
N GLY A 307 -2.86 17.26 -11.07
CA GLY A 307 -3.34 18.35 -11.93
C GLY A 307 -3.67 17.91 -13.36
N ILE A 308 -4.20 16.68 -13.53
CA ILE A 308 -4.55 16.09 -14.84
C ILE A 308 -5.94 15.44 -14.80
N ASP A 309 -6.59 15.33 -15.96
CA ASP A 309 -7.86 14.60 -16.12
C ASP A 309 -7.64 13.20 -16.75
N TRP A 310 -8.66 12.33 -16.70
CA TRP A 310 -8.63 11.01 -17.35
C TRP A 310 -8.09 11.01 -18.81
N PRO A 311 -8.43 11.97 -19.70
CA PRO A 311 -7.93 11.99 -21.08
C PRO A 311 -6.44 12.31 -21.25
N ASP A 312 -5.75 12.77 -20.19
CA ASP A 312 -4.30 13.01 -20.20
C ASP A 312 -3.49 11.73 -19.92
N LEU A 313 -4.14 10.68 -19.39
CA LEU A 313 -3.53 9.38 -19.17
C LEU A 313 -3.33 8.63 -20.51
N THR A 314 -2.16 8.04 -20.68
CA THR A 314 -1.89 7.13 -21.80
C THR A 314 -2.21 5.67 -21.46
N ARG A 315 -2.29 5.32 -20.16
CA ARG A 315 -2.51 3.93 -19.72
C ARG A 315 -3.06 3.81 -18.30
N LEU A 316 -3.88 2.79 -18.09
CA LEU A 316 -4.26 2.28 -16.76
C LEU A 316 -3.59 0.92 -16.54
N ILE A 317 -2.71 0.83 -15.54
CA ILE A 317 -1.99 -0.40 -15.17
C ILE A 317 -2.63 -0.97 -13.91
N LEU A 318 -3.07 -2.23 -13.95
CA LEU A 318 -3.70 -2.92 -12.82
C LEU A 318 -2.71 -3.83 -12.09
N VAL A 319 -2.69 -3.74 -10.77
CA VAL A 319 -1.81 -4.53 -9.87
C VAL A 319 -2.63 -5.04 -8.69
N GLY A 320 -2.24 -6.19 -8.12
CA GLY A 320 -2.94 -6.79 -6.99
C GLY A 320 -4.18 -7.60 -7.41
N GLY A 321 -4.33 -8.79 -6.85
CA GLY A 321 -5.34 -9.77 -7.29
C GLY A 321 -6.80 -9.31 -7.19
N SER A 322 -7.14 -8.31 -6.38
CA SER A 322 -8.52 -7.82 -6.23
C SER A 322 -8.98 -7.00 -7.45
N THR A 323 -8.05 -6.42 -8.23
CA THR A 323 -8.37 -5.76 -9.52
C THR A 323 -9.00 -6.69 -10.56
N ARG A 324 -8.92 -8.01 -10.34
CA ARG A 324 -9.53 -9.02 -11.20
C ARG A 324 -11.06 -8.97 -11.16
N MET A 325 -11.67 -8.46 -10.07
CA MET A 325 -13.12 -8.40 -9.87
C MET A 325 -13.83 -7.52 -10.91
N PRO A 326 -14.94 -7.98 -11.54
CA PRO A 326 -15.67 -7.21 -12.55
C PRO A 326 -16.05 -5.79 -12.12
N MET A 327 -16.65 -5.65 -10.93
CA MET A 327 -17.08 -4.34 -10.39
C MET A 327 -15.97 -3.27 -10.32
N ILE A 328 -14.69 -3.68 -10.22
CA ILE A 328 -13.54 -2.75 -10.22
C ILE A 328 -13.18 -2.36 -11.65
N ARG A 329 -13.00 -3.36 -12.52
CA ARG A 329 -12.60 -3.15 -13.92
C ARG A 329 -13.64 -2.35 -14.68
N ASP A 330 -14.90 -2.74 -14.54
CA ASP A 330 -15.98 -2.27 -15.39
C ASP A 330 -16.31 -0.80 -15.04
N GLU A 331 -16.22 -0.41 -13.76
CA GLU A 331 -16.29 0.98 -13.30
C GLU A 331 -15.08 1.82 -13.77
N LEU A 332 -13.85 1.29 -13.66
CA LEU A 332 -12.65 1.98 -14.19
C LEU A 332 -12.73 2.23 -15.70
N GLN A 333 -13.27 1.28 -16.49
CA GLN A 333 -13.48 1.48 -17.93
C GLN A 333 -14.59 2.49 -18.21
N GLN A 334 -15.67 2.49 -17.42
CA GLN A 334 -16.78 3.42 -17.55
C GLN A 334 -16.36 4.88 -17.27
N LEU A 335 -15.54 5.11 -16.24
CA LEU A 335 -15.10 6.45 -15.83
C LEU A 335 -13.99 7.01 -16.71
N SER A 336 -13.03 6.17 -17.10
CA SER A 336 -11.87 6.59 -17.92
C SER A 336 -12.16 6.65 -19.41
N GLY A 337 -13.08 5.81 -19.92
CA GLY A 337 -13.24 5.54 -21.34
C GLY A 337 -12.06 4.77 -21.97
N MET A 338 -11.16 4.21 -21.16
CA MET A 338 -9.93 3.54 -21.61
C MET A 338 -10.08 2.01 -21.59
N GLU A 339 -9.26 1.32 -22.39
CA GLU A 339 -8.99 -0.11 -22.19
C GLU A 339 -7.98 -0.30 -21.06
N LEU A 340 -8.24 -1.24 -20.15
CA LEU A 340 -7.33 -1.55 -19.04
C LEU A 340 -6.14 -2.37 -19.55
N ASP A 341 -4.93 -2.02 -19.16
CA ASP A 341 -3.75 -2.79 -19.54
C ASP A 341 -3.73 -4.16 -18.82
N ARG A 342 -3.33 -5.20 -19.56
CA ARG A 342 -3.24 -6.59 -19.08
C ARG A 342 -1.91 -7.27 -19.48
N SER A 343 -0.87 -6.48 -19.76
CA SER A 343 0.46 -6.99 -20.09
C SER A 343 1.22 -7.50 -18.86
N LEU A 344 0.98 -6.90 -17.69
CA LEU A 344 1.52 -7.37 -16.41
C LEU A 344 0.73 -8.55 -15.83
N SER A 345 1.44 -9.41 -15.11
CA SER A 345 0.86 -10.35 -14.14
C SER A 345 0.57 -9.59 -12.82
N PRO A 346 -0.70 -9.39 -12.40
CA PRO A 346 -1.04 -8.60 -11.22
C PRO A 346 -0.49 -9.16 -9.90
N ASP A 347 -0.09 -10.43 -9.88
CA ASP A 347 0.38 -11.16 -8.69
C ASP A 347 1.91 -11.34 -8.65
N GLU A 348 2.64 -10.91 -9.69
CA GLU A 348 4.10 -11.10 -9.82
C GLU A 348 4.87 -9.83 -10.18
N ALA A 349 4.27 -8.90 -10.93
CA ALA A 349 4.97 -7.75 -11.52
C ALA A 349 5.62 -6.81 -10.50
N VAL A 350 5.12 -6.79 -9.26
CA VAL A 350 5.72 -6.08 -8.13
C VAL A 350 7.05 -6.73 -7.72
N SER A 351 7.07 -8.05 -7.53
CA SER A 351 8.30 -8.79 -7.20
C SER A 351 9.35 -8.71 -8.31
N HIS A 352 8.92 -8.75 -9.58
CA HIS A 352 9.79 -8.56 -10.75
C HIS A 352 10.46 -7.19 -10.73
N GLY A 353 9.69 -6.14 -10.44
CA GLY A 353 10.19 -4.76 -10.39
C GLY A 353 11.18 -4.55 -9.24
N ALA A 354 10.91 -5.15 -8.09
CA ALA A 354 11.83 -5.18 -6.96
C ALA A 354 13.14 -5.92 -7.32
N ALA A 355 13.09 -7.02 -8.09
CA ALA A 355 14.27 -7.78 -8.49
C ALA A 355 15.11 -7.03 -9.53
N LEU A 356 14.45 -6.37 -10.49
CA LEU A 356 15.06 -5.45 -11.45
C LEU A 356 15.78 -4.31 -10.73
N TYR A 357 15.09 -3.64 -9.79
CA TYR A 357 15.67 -2.56 -8.99
C TYR A 357 16.83 -3.03 -8.12
N ALA A 358 16.73 -4.21 -7.50
CA ALA A 358 17.81 -4.83 -6.73
C ALA A 358 19.07 -5.06 -7.59
N GLY A 359 18.90 -5.53 -8.83
CA GLY A 359 20.00 -5.70 -9.79
C GLY A 359 20.75 -4.39 -10.08
N MET A 360 20.02 -3.29 -10.26
CA MET A 360 20.59 -1.95 -10.49
C MET A 360 21.39 -1.47 -9.26
N LEU A 361 20.84 -1.64 -8.05
CA LEU A 361 21.52 -1.28 -6.81
C LEU A 361 22.85 -2.05 -6.61
N SER A 362 22.88 -3.36 -6.91
CA SER A 362 24.10 -4.17 -6.80
C SER A 362 25.08 -4.00 -7.96
N ALA A 363 24.64 -3.53 -9.14
CA ALA A 363 25.53 -3.13 -10.24
C ALA A 363 26.25 -1.79 -9.97
N GLY A 364 25.62 -0.90 -9.20
CA GLY A 364 26.20 0.37 -8.76
C GLY A 364 26.41 1.38 -9.89
N ALA A 365 27.23 2.41 -9.63
CA ALA A 365 27.41 3.57 -10.53
C ALA A 365 28.10 3.28 -11.89
N ASN A 366 28.40 2.01 -12.19
CA ASN A 366 28.85 1.56 -13.51
C ASN A 366 27.71 1.04 -14.39
N ASP A 367 26.48 0.94 -13.86
CA ASP A 367 25.33 0.43 -14.59
C ASP A 367 24.94 1.33 -15.77
N LYS A 368 24.45 0.69 -16.84
CA LYS A 368 23.99 1.28 -18.09
C LYS A 368 22.57 0.84 -18.48
N THR A 369 21.80 0.23 -17.57
CA THR A 369 20.36 -0.03 -17.74
C THR A 369 19.59 1.22 -18.19
N GLY A 370 20.03 2.40 -17.74
CA GLY A 370 19.39 3.68 -18.04
C GLY A 370 18.14 3.95 -17.20
N ILE A 371 17.90 3.18 -16.14
CA ILE A 371 16.79 3.43 -15.21
C ILE A 371 17.13 4.58 -14.26
N SER A 372 16.15 5.47 -14.07
CA SER A 372 16.13 6.49 -13.03
C SER A 372 14.75 6.50 -12.38
N VAL A 373 14.70 6.53 -11.04
CA VAL A 373 13.44 6.48 -10.27
C VAL A 373 13.32 7.74 -9.42
N SER A 374 12.21 8.46 -9.54
CA SER A 374 11.88 9.64 -8.74
C SER A 374 10.55 9.42 -8.02
N ASN A 375 10.60 9.34 -6.69
CA ASN A 375 9.44 9.14 -5.82
C ASN A 375 8.95 10.47 -5.21
N VAL A 376 7.78 10.41 -4.57
CA VAL A 376 7.22 11.49 -3.74
C VAL A 376 6.83 10.96 -2.35
N ASN A 377 6.68 11.83 -1.36
CA ASN A 377 6.07 11.46 -0.07
C ASN A 377 4.54 11.40 -0.18
N SER A 378 3.94 10.36 0.38
CA SER A 378 2.48 10.13 0.41
C SER A 378 1.74 11.06 1.39
N HIS A 379 2.38 11.46 2.47
CA HIS A 379 1.77 12.27 3.55
C HIS A 379 2.46 13.61 3.74
N ASP A 380 1.69 14.61 4.19
CA ASP A 380 2.26 15.85 4.72
C ASP A 380 3.16 15.55 5.93
N LEU A 381 4.47 15.76 5.83
CA LEU A 381 5.33 15.81 7.00
C LEU A 381 5.10 17.14 7.72
N GLY A 382 4.74 17.08 9.00
CA GLY A 382 4.45 18.25 9.81
C GLY A 382 5.01 18.18 11.22
N VAL A 383 4.87 19.31 11.92
CA VAL A 383 5.12 19.41 13.37
C VAL A 383 3.85 19.87 14.09
N LEU A 384 3.66 19.40 15.32
CA LEU A 384 2.66 19.94 16.24
C LEU A 384 3.33 20.98 17.14
N ALA A 385 2.68 22.13 17.29
CA ALA A 385 3.09 23.23 18.16
C ALA A 385 1.86 24.09 18.51
N LEU A 386 1.96 24.92 19.55
CA LEU A 386 0.86 25.80 19.96
C LEU A 386 0.69 26.99 18.99
N ASP A 387 -0.56 27.30 18.65
CA ASP A 387 -0.94 28.53 17.94
C ASP A 387 -0.94 29.72 18.92
N PRO A 388 -0.08 30.74 18.74
CA PRO A 388 0.03 31.86 19.68
C PRO A 388 -1.21 32.75 19.78
N LYS A 389 -2.22 32.58 18.89
CA LYS A 389 -3.47 33.34 18.92
C LYS A 389 -4.63 32.61 19.60
N SER A 390 -4.60 31.27 19.61
CA SER A 390 -5.68 30.43 20.15
C SER A 390 -5.24 29.56 21.34
N ASN A 391 -3.93 29.45 21.59
CA ASN A 391 -3.31 28.54 22.55
C ASN A 391 -3.74 27.08 22.39
N GLN A 392 -4.08 26.67 21.16
CA GLN A 392 -4.44 25.30 20.79
C GLN A 392 -3.33 24.65 19.96
N PRO A 393 -3.16 23.31 20.04
CA PRO A 393 -2.30 22.58 19.12
C PRO A 393 -2.69 22.81 17.66
N ARG A 394 -1.68 23.05 16.81
CA ARG A 394 -1.83 23.11 15.36
C ARG A 394 -0.72 22.33 14.67
N ARG A 395 -1.11 21.68 13.57
CA ARG A 395 -0.18 21.07 12.62
C ARG A 395 0.35 22.13 11.67
N LYS A 396 1.68 22.28 11.58
CA LYS A 396 2.36 23.05 10.52
C LYS A 396 3.04 22.08 9.57
N ILE A 397 2.65 22.12 8.30
CA ILE A 397 3.27 21.34 7.23
C ILE A 397 4.69 21.86 6.99
N MET A 398 5.68 20.97 7.07
CA MET A 398 7.09 21.22 6.79
C MET A 398 7.42 20.85 5.34
N ILE A 399 6.95 19.66 4.91
CA ILE A 399 7.06 19.14 3.53
C ILE A 399 5.65 18.63 3.17
N PRO A 400 4.94 19.26 2.21
CA PRO A 400 3.62 18.80 1.78
C PRO A 400 3.65 17.39 1.19
N ARG A 401 2.52 16.68 1.17
CA ARG A 401 2.37 15.47 0.35
C ARG A 401 2.70 15.75 -1.13
N ASN A 402 3.06 14.71 -1.86
CA ASN A 402 3.49 14.75 -3.26
C ASN A 402 4.71 15.66 -3.54
N SER A 403 5.52 15.95 -2.53
CA SER A 403 6.84 16.58 -2.74
C SER A 403 7.84 15.53 -3.23
N LYS A 404 8.63 15.86 -4.27
CA LYS A 404 9.66 14.95 -4.80
C LYS A 404 10.73 14.64 -3.74
N LEU A 405 11.05 13.35 -3.60
CA LEU A 405 12.09 12.84 -2.71
C LEU A 405 13.41 12.62 -3.48
N PRO A 406 14.58 12.87 -2.88
CA PRO A 406 14.79 13.37 -1.52
C PRO A 406 14.46 14.86 -1.34
N ALA A 407 13.78 15.17 -0.24
CA ALA A 407 13.33 16.52 0.12
C ALA A 407 14.01 16.99 1.41
N ARG A 408 14.40 18.28 1.45
CA ARG A 408 15.00 18.92 2.64
C ARG A 408 14.20 20.13 3.07
N LYS A 409 13.99 20.26 4.38
CA LYS A 409 13.42 21.46 4.99
C LYS A 409 14.25 21.92 6.19
N MET A 410 14.48 23.22 6.32
CA MET A 410 15.06 23.82 7.52
C MET A 410 14.09 24.85 8.09
N VAL A 411 13.87 24.83 9.41
CA VAL A 411 12.96 25.73 10.12
C VAL A 411 13.61 26.22 11.42
N ARG A 412 13.37 27.48 11.75
CA ARG A 412 13.85 28.13 12.99
C ARG A 412 12.73 28.16 14.03
N PHE A 413 12.90 27.35 15.07
CA PHE A 413 12.14 27.44 16.31
C PHE A 413 12.84 28.43 17.26
N ARG A 414 12.21 28.83 18.36
CA ARG A 414 12.79 29.78 19.33
C ARG A 414 12.37 29.44 20.75
N THR A 415 13.26 29.68 21.72
CA THR A 415 12.91 29.53 23.14
C THR A 415 11.81 30.51 23.57
N HIS A 416 10.87 30.05 24.39
CA HIS A 416 9.71 30.82 24.85
C HIS A 416 9.90 31.43 26.25
N VAL A 417 10.85 30.91 27.04
CA VAL A 417 11.22 31.45 28.36
C VAL A 417 12.73 31.59 28.50
N ASN A 418 13.18 32.48 29.40
CA ASN A 418 14.60 32.59 29.76
C ASN A 418 15.01 31.34 30.53
N ASN A 419 16.19 30.79 30.23
CA ASN A 419 16.70 29.53 30.80
C ASN A 419 15.81 28.30 30.50
N GLN A 420 15.06 28.31 29.39
CA GLN A 420 14.37 27.11 28.91
C GLN A 420 15.37 25.96 28.78
N ALA A 421 15.11 24.84 29.47
CA ALA A 421 16.07 23.74 29.59
C ALA A 421 16.08 22.78 28.39
N ASN A 422 14.97 22.70 27.65
CA ASN A 422 14.82 21.87 26.46
C ASN A 422 13.77 22.45 25.50
N VAL A 423 13.88 22.10 24.22
CA VAL A 423 12.91 22.37 23.14
C VAL A 423 12.40 21.01 22.64
N LYS A 424 11.08 20.84 22.53
CA LYS A 424 10.35 19.58 22.26
C LYS A 424 9.50 19.72 20.98
N ILE A 425 10.07 19.39 19.84
CA ILE A 425 9.37 19.43 18.54
C ILE A 425 8.75 18.06 18.26
N GLN A 426 7.41 17.98 18.31
CA GLN A 426 6.65 16.76 18.03
C GLN A 426 6.37 16.65 16.52
N ILE A 427 6.71 15.50 15.92
CA ILE A 427 6.73 15.30 14.47
C ILE A 427 5.64 14.29 14.09
N VAL A 428 4.85 14.63 13.07
CA VAL A 428 3.68 13.87 12.63
C VAL A 428 3.56 13.83 11.11
N GLU A 429 2.87 12.82 10.57
CA GLU A 429 2.45 12.77 9.17
C GLU A 429 0.92 12.76 9.03
N GLY A 430 0.40 13.44 8.01
CA GLY A 430 -1.04 13.48 7.72
C GLY A 430 -1.86 14.22 8.78
N GLY A 431 -3.14 13.84 8.95
CA GLY A 431 -4.09 14.41 9.92
C GLY A 431 -4.62 15.82 9.61
N ASP A 432 -5.48 16.33 10.49
CA ASP A 432 -6.16 17.63 10.30
C ASP A 432 -5.29 18.85 10.68
N LYS A 433 -5.87 20.05 10.66
CA LYS A 433 -5.16 21.31 11.00
C LYS A 433 -4.81 21.47 12.50
N ARG A 434 -5.37 20.62 13.38
CA ARG A 434 -5.08 20.53 14.82
C ARG A 434 -4.07 19.41 15.12
N GLY A 435 -3.91 18.45 14.20
CA GLY A 435 -3.12 17.23 14.39
C GLY A 435 -3.96 15.99 14.72
N ILE A 436 -5.30 16.09 14.67
CA ILE A 436 -6.19 14.95 14.89
C ILE A 436 -6.07 13.99 13.70
N ASN A 437 -6.01 12.69 13.98
CA ASN A 437 -5.75 11.62 13.01
C ASN A 437 -4.41 11.76 12.25
N ALA A 438 -3.41 12.44 12.85
CA ALA A 438 -2.05 12.45 12.32
C ALA A 438 -1.26 11.25 12.88
N THR A 439 -0.48 10.57 12.03
CA THR A 439 0.42 9.50 12.48
C THR A 439 1.59 10.13 13.25
N PRO A 440 1.88 9.73 14.50
CA PRO A 440 3.05 10.22 15.21
C PRO A 440 4.32 9.55 14.68
N ILE A 441 5.29 10.35 14.26
CA ILE A 441 6.58 9.84 13.78
C ILE A 441 7.58 9.78 14.93
N GLY A 442 7.61 10.81 15.78
CA GLY A 442 8.48 10.86 16.95
C GLY A 442 8.55 12.24 17.62
N LYS A 443 9.38 12.33 18.66
CA LYS A 443 9.66 13.58 19.38
C LYS A 443 11.15 13.95 19.20
N CYS A 444 11.41 15.19 18.80
CA CYS A 444 12.73 15.79 18.71
C CYS A 444 12.96 16.65 19.96
N VAL A 445 13.88 16.24 20.84
CA VAL A 445 14.13 16.88 22.13
C VAL A 445 15.55 17.44 22.17
N VAL A 446 15.68 18.75 21.99
CA VAL A 446 16.95 19.47 22.11
C VAL A 446 17.19 19.73 23.60
N ALA A 447 17.83 18.76 24.27
CA ALA A 447 18.06 18.76 25.70
C ALA A 447 19.28 19.59 26.15
N ASP A 448 19.38 19.79 27.48
CA ASP A 448 20.50 20.42 28.18
C ASP A 448 20.90 21.79 27.64
N LEU A 449 19.92 22.64 27.30
CA LEU A 449 20.17 24.01 26.88
C LEU A 449 20.93 24.78 27.99
N PRO A 450 21.96 25.58 27.66
CA PRO A 450 22.79 26.24 28.66
C PRO A 450 22.00 27.15 29.63
N LYS A 451 22.36 27.08 30.91
CA LYS A 451 21.89 28.07 31.90
C LYS A 451 22.39 29.45 31.44
N GLY A 452 21.48 30.41 31.31
CA GLY A 452 21.72 31.71 30.69
C GLY A 452 21.13 31.86 29.27
N THR A 453 20.65 30.80 28.62
CA THR A 453 20.01 30.90 27.29
C THR A 453 18.81 31.87 27.33
N PRO A 454 18.84 32.98 26.57
CA PRO A 454 17.74 33.95 26.52
C PRO A 454 16.45 33.36 25.93
N LYS A 455 15.32 33.99 26.25
CA LYS A 455 14.08 33.88 25.48
C LYS A 455 14.32 34.42 24.06
N GLY A 456 13.89 33.67 23.05
CA GLY A 456 14.00 34.04 21.64
C GLY A 456 15.24 33.49 20.92
N THR A 457 16.16 32.82 21.62
CA THR A 457 17.31 32.13 21.00
C THR A 457 16.81 31.10 19.99
N ASN A 458 17.38 31.14 18.80
CA ASN A 458 16.94 30.32 17.67
C ASN A 458 17.47 28.88 17.81
N VAL A 459 16.61 27.92 17.47
CA VAL A 459 16.94 26.51 17.31
C VAL A 459 16.64 26.14 15.86
N GLU A 460 17.68 25.87 15.08
CA GLU A 460 17.56 25.43 13.70
C GLU A 460 17.35 23.92 13.67
N VAL A 461 16.24 23.49 13.07
CA VAL A 461 15.94 22.07 12.87
C VAL A 461 15.80 21.78 11.38
N ARG A 462 16.53 20.76 10.94
CA ARG A 462 16.57 20.29 9.56
C ARG A 462 15.92 18.92 9.45
N PHE A 463 14.89 18.83 8.64
CA PHE A 463 14.22 17.60 8.23
C PHE A 463 14.83 17.15 6.90
N ASP A 464 15.43 15.97 6.89
CA ASP A 464 15.96 15.31 5.70
C ASP A 464 15.09 14.08 5.38
N TYR A 465 14.24 14.21 4.36
CA TYR A 465 13.38 13.13 3.89
C TYR A 465 14.06 12.45 2.70
N ARG A 466 14.49 11.19 2.87
CA ARG A 466 15.25 10.41 1.88
C ARG A 466 14.37 9.85 0.76
N ALA A 467 15.01 9.37 -0.32
CA ALA A 467 14.37 8.75 -1.49
C ALA A 467 13.54 7.48 -1.18
N ASP A 468 13.92 6.76 -0.12
CA ASP A 468 13.25 5.55 0.39
C ASP A 468 12.03 5.85 1.28
N GLY A 469 11.71 7.12 1.51
CA GLY A 469 10.68 7.53 2.46
C GLY A 469 11.10 7.31 3.92
N ARG A 470 12.39 7.45 4.24
CA ARG A 470 12.89 7.49 5.64
C ARG A 470 13.25 8.91 6.07
N LEU A 471 12.92 9.26 7.30
CA LEU A 471 13.16 10.59 7.88
C LEU A 471 14.39 10.60 8.80
N THR A 472 15.26 11.58 8.60
CA THR A 472 16.27 12.01 9.58
C THR A 472 15.98 13.45 10.01
N VAL A 473 16.19 13.76 11.29
CA VAL A 473 16.03 15.11 11.84
C VAL A 473 17.30 15.50 12.57
N HIS A 474 17.81 16.70 12.31
CA HIS A 474 19.00 17.27 12.95
C HIS A 474 18.64 18.59 13.62
N ALA A 475 19.24 18.88 14.77
CA ALA A 475 19.08 20.15 15.48
C ALA A 475 20.43 20.84 15.73
N SER A 476 20.41 22.17 15.70
CA SER A 476 21.57 23.00 16.05
C SER A 476 21.12 24.36 16.57
N LEU A 477 21.84 24.89 17.56
CA LEU A 477 21.72 26.28 17.96
C LEU A 477 22.80 27.06 17.22
N PRO A 478 22.48 28.00 16.30
CA PRO A 478 23.51 28.80 15.62
C PRO A 478 24.14 29.86 16.53
N GLU A 479 23.48 30.22 17.63
CA GLU A 479 23.95 31.21 18.62
C GLU A 479 24.92 30.64 19.67
N ILE A 480 25.03 29.31 19.74
CA ILE A 480 25.82 28.59 20.75
C ILE A 480 26.57 27.50 20.00
N ASP A 481 27.91 27.52 19.94
CA ASP A 481 28.69 26.56 19.14
C ASP A 481 28.67 25.13 19.73
N ARG A 482 27.52 24.49 19.58
CA ARG A 482 27.15 23.17 20.11
C ARG A 482 26.12 22.57 19.16
N LYS A 483 26.63 21.81 18.19
CA LYS A 483 25.80 21.00 17.28
C LYS A 483 25.20 19.84 18.07
N ILE A 484 23.88 19.78 18.20
CA ILE A 484 23.16 18.73 18.94
C ILE A 484 22.62 17.74 17.90
N THR A 485 23.53 16.95 17.34
CA THR A 485 23.16 15.79 16.52
C THR A 485 22.36 14.82 17.39
N MET A 486 21.07 14.69 17.10
CA MET A 486 20.10 14.05 17.98
C MET A 486 19.40 12.91 17.24
N THR A 487 19.27 11.76 17.89
CA THR A 487 18.51 10.62 17.34
C THR A 487 17.02 10.88 17.51
N LEU A 488 16.25 10.87 16.42
CA LEU A 488 14.79 10.91 16.46
C LEU A 488 14.25 9.76 17.32
N ASN A 489 13.69 10.08 18.48
CA ASN A 489 12.97 9.10 19.29
C ASN A 489 11.62 8.84 18.62
N ARG A 490 11.47 7.67 18.01
CA ARG A 490 10.29 7.32 17.20
C ARG A 490 9.13 6.89 18.08
N ALA A 491 7.91 7.15 17.62
CA ALA A 491 6.70 6.75 18.35
C ALA A 491 6.36 5.25 18.18
N ALA A 492 6.87 4.60 17.12
CA ALA A 492 6.60 3.20 16.82
C ALA A 492 7.78 2.50 16.09
N GLY A 493 7.71 1.17 16.06
CA GLY A 493 8.68 0.26 15.47
C GLY A 493 9.93 0.01 16.33
N LEU A 494 10.42 -1.23 16.32
CA LEU A 494 11.38 -1.77 17.31
C LEU A 494 12.68 -0.95 17.51
N SER A 495 13.15 -0.85 18.76
CA SER A 495 14.49 -0.33 19.10
C SER A 495 15.61 -1.34 18.77
N GLY A 496 16.87 -0.91 18.84
CA GLY A 496 18.03 -1.78 18.58
C GLY A 496 18.14 -2.98 19.53
N ASP A 497 17.83 -2.78 20.81
CA ASP A 497 17.86 -3.85 21.82
C ASP A 497 16.68 -4.82 21.66
N GLU A 498 15.50 -4.31 21.30
CA GLU A 498 14.35 -5.16 20.95
C GLU A 498 14.60 -5.97 19.69
N LEU A 499 15.20 -5.39 18.65
CA LEU A 499 15.62 -6.12 17.45
C LEU A 499 16.62 -7.23 17.80
N ALA A 500 17.60 -6.97 18.65
CA ALA A 500 18.54 -7.99 19.11
C ALA A 500 17.85 -9.09 19.96
N ALA A 501 16.89 -8.73 20.81
CA ALA A 501 16.11 -9.68 21.60
C ALA A 501 15.18 -10.55 20.74
N TRP A 502 14.47 -9.95 19.77
CA TRP A 502 13.59 -10.66 18.84
C TRP A 502 14.36 -11.53 17.85
N THR A 503 15.54 -11.09 17.37
CA THR A 503 16.43 -11.94 16.55
C THR A 503 16.76 -13.24 17.30
N ARG A 504 17.23 -13.15 18.56
CA ARG A 504 17.53 -14.34 19.38
C ARG A 504 16.29 -15.24 19.56
N ARG A 505 15.15 -14.65 19.96
CA ARG A 505 13.87 -15.38 20.11
C ARG A 505 13.43 -16.13 18.84
N MET A 506 13.64 -15.55 17.66
CA MET A 506 13.35 -16.18 16.37
C MET A 506 14.35 -17.29 16.02
N ASP A 507 15.62 -17.15 16.40
CA ASP A 507 16.67 -18.14 16.18
C ASP A 507 16.56 -19.32 17.17
N ASP A 508 16.10 -19.06 18.40
CA ASP A 508 15.64 -20.02 19.41
C ASP A 508 14.30 -20.70 19.01
N GLY A 509 13.71 -20.31 17.89
CA GLY A 509 12.60 -21.01 17.23
C GLY A 509 11.18 -20.61 17.64
N LEU A 510 10.97 -19.61 18.49
CA LEU A 510 9.63 -19.10 18.88
C LEU A 510 8.64 -20.18 19.41
N SER A 511 9.14 -21.17 20.14
CA SER A 511 8.33 -22.29 20.68
C SER A 511 7.22 -21.88 21.67
N ASP A 512 6.22 -22.75 21.87
CA ASP A 512 5.05 -22.50 22.73
C ASP A 512 5.41 -22.14 24.19
N ALA A 513 6.49 -22.72 24.70
CA ALA A 513 7.00 -22.45 26.04
C ALA A 513 7.66 -21.06 26.13
N MET A 514 8.35 -20.64 25.07
CA MET A 514 8.98 -19.31 25.01
C MET A 514 7.92 -18.21 24.85
N LEU A 515 6.88 -18.43 24.02
CA LEU A 515 5.72 -17.54 23.94
C LEU A 515 5.02 -17.39 25.30
N ALA A 516 4.76 -18.50 26.00
CA ALA A 516 4.17 -18.47 27.34
C ALA A 516 5.01 -17.67 28.35
N SER A 517 6.35 -17.67 28.20
CA SER A 517 7.28 -16.90 29.05
C SER A 517 7.35 -15.40 28.74
N LEU A 518 6.73 -14.93 27.65
CA LEU A 518 6.66 -13.50 27.36
C LEU A 518 5.77 -12.80 28.40
N ALA A 519 6.25 -11.66 28.90
CA ALA A 519 5.51 -10.82 29.83
C ALA A 519 4.15 -10.42 29.23
N GLU A 520 3.13 -10.42 30.07
CA GLU A 520 1.83 -9.85 29.71
C GLU A 520 1.98 -8.33 29.69
N HIS A 521 1.70 -7.76 28.53
CA HIS A 521 1.66 -6.31 28.35
C HIS A 521 0.22 -5.91 28.65
N GLY A 522 0.02 -5.09 29.69
CA GLY A 522 -1.31 -4.55 29.99
C GLY A 522 -1.76 -3.56 28.92
N ASP A 523 -3.08 -3.36 28.81
CA ASP A 523 -3.76 -2.60 27.75
C ASP A 523 -3.53 -1.07 27.78
N ASP A 524 -2.35 -0.59 28.20
CA ASP A 524 -2.03 0.84 28.24
C ASP A 524 -1.34 1.33 26.96
N ALA A 525 -1.98 1.04 25.83
CA ALA A 525 -1.64 1.64 24.52
C ALA A 525 -1.94 3.16 24.46
N SER A 526 -2.48 3.74 25.55
CA SER A 526 -2.91 5.14 25.62
C SER A 526 -1.75 6.13 25.87
N ALA A 527 -0.68 5.68 26.51
CA ALA A 527 0.27 6.53 27.22
C ALA A 527 1.18 7.43 26.35
N LEU A 528 1.20 7.29 25.02
CA LEU A 528 2.10 8.04 24.15
C LEU A 528 1.65 9.48 23.83
N PHE A 529 0.37 9.82 24.05
CA PHE A 529 -0.25 11.07 23.61
C PHE A 529 -1.20 11.72 24.64
N SER A 530 -0.77 11.87 25.90
CA SER A 530 -1.47 12.76 26.85
C SER A 530 -1.47 14.22 26.35
N PRO A 531 -2.63 14.92 26.27
CA PRO A 531 -2.68 16.34 25.93
C PRO A 531 -1.83 17.24 26.83
N ASP A 532 -1.61 16.81 28.08
CA ASP A 532 -0.84 17.55 29.09
C ASP A 532 0.66 17.69 28.75
N ASP A 533 1.22 16.83 27.88
CA ASP A 533 2.61 16.96 27.41
C ASP A 533 2.81 18.23 26.54
N LEU A 534 1.72 18.90 26.15
CA LEU A 534 1.67 20.19 25.45
C LEU A 534 1.23 21.38 26.33
N THR A 535 0.98 21.21 27.64
CA THR A 535 0.46 22.28 28.52
C THR A 535 1.44 22.80 29.58
N GLY A 536 2.59 22.14 29.78
CA GLY A 536 3.64 22.58 30.72
C GLY A 536 4.55 23.71 30.20
N ASP A 537 5.44 24.22 31.06
CA ASP A 537 6.36 25.36 30.86
C ASP A 537 7.35 25.28 29.65
N ALA A 538 7.30 24.19 28.88
CA ALA A 538 8.17 23.93 27.73
C ALA A 538 7.39 23.59 26.43
N ALA A 539 6.15 24.07 26.32
CA ALA A 539 5.34 23.94 25.10
C ALA A 539 5.85 24.88 23.99
N ASP A 540 6.32 24.32 22.88
CA ASP A 540 6.82 25.11 21.75
C ASP A 540 5.70 25.66 20.86
N VAL A 541 5.88 26.90 20.41
CA VAL A 541 4.92 27.70 19.66
C VAL A 541 5.26 27.70 18.17
N LEU A 542 4.25 27.79 17.31
CA LEU A 542 4.41 27.87 15.86
C LEU A 542 5.44 28.94 15.42
N PRO A 543 6.36 28.61 14.50
CA PRO A 543 7.28 29.60 13.91
C PRO A 543 6.53 30.61 13.04
N ASP A 544 6.99 31.86 13.05
CA ASP A 544 6.40 32.94 12.25
C ASP A 544 6.55 32.67 10.75
N GLU A 545 5.57 33.09 9.94
CA GLU A 545 5.54 32.81 8.49
C GLU A 545 6.61 33.56 7.68
N SER A 546 7.31 34.52 8.32
CA SER A 546 8.52 35.15 7.78
C SER A 546 9.79 34.31 7.97
N SER A 547 9.78 33.34 8.90
CA SER A 547 10.97 32.60 9.35
C SER A 547 11.18 31.24 8.66
N ILE A 548 10.27 30.87 7.77
CA ILE A 548 10.27 29.61 7.02
C ILE A 548 10.83 29.88 5.62
N ASP A 549 11.92 29.19 5.24
CA ASP A 549 12.36 29.13 3.85
C ASP A 549 11.21 28.54 3.02
N LYS A 550 10.72 29.29 2.03
CA LYS A 550 9.55 28.88 1.24
C LYS A 550 9.89 27.91 0.11
N SER A 551 11.17 27.65 -0.14
CA SER A 551 11.59 26.52 -0.97
C SER A 551 11.50 25.20 -0.17
N ALA A 552 10.96 24.16 -0.81
CA ALA A 552 11.37 22.79 -0.54
C ALA A 552 12.33 22.45 -1.67
N ALA A 553 13.62 22.74 -1.48
CA ALA A 553 14.61 22.52 -2.51
C ALA A 553 14.77 21.00 -2.75
N PRO A 554 14.61 20.50 -3.99
CA PRO A 554 14.99 19.12 -4.30
C PRO A 554 16.50 19.00 -4.04
N VAL A 555 16.91 17.99 -3.27
CA VAL A 555 18.33 17.80 -2.98
C VAL A 555 19.00 17.23 -4.22
N ALA A 556 19.67 18.11 -4.96
CA ALA A 556 20.49 17.73 -6.10
C ALA A 556 21.78 17.03 -5.64
N ASP A 557 21.64 15.79 -5.17
CA ASP A 557 22.76 14.85 -5.10
C ASP A 557 23.19 14.53 -6.54
N GLN A 558 24.10 15.37 -7.05
CA GLN A 558 24.96 14.95 -8.14
C GLN A 558 25.74 13.73 -7.65
N VAL A 559 25.55 12.59 -8.31
CA VAL A 559 26.55 11.53 -8.32
C VAL A 559 27.80 12.10 -9.00
N GLN A 560 28.67 12.73 -8.22
CA GLN A 560 29.88 13.37 -8.73
C GLN A 560 30.87 12.30 -9.16
N GLY A 561 30.86 11.98 -10.45
CA GLY A 561 31.97 11.30 -11.10
C GLY A 561 33.25 12.11 -10.86
N PHE A 562 34.30 11.45 -10.38
CA PHE A 562 35.57 12.09 -10.02
C PHE A 562 36.29 12.64 -11.27
N ALA A 563 36.04 13.91 -11.58
CA ALA A 563 36.61 14.63 -12.73
C ALA A 563 37.45 15.83 -12.27
N ALA A 564 38.51 15.56 -11.49
CA ALA A 564 39.39 16.59 -10.91
C ALA A 564 40.90 16.29 -11.10
N LEU A 565 41.29 15.67 -12.23
CA LEU A 565 42.67 15.60 -12.70
C LEU A 565 42.72 15.75 -14.24
N GLN A 566 42.67 16.99 -14.71
CA GLN A 566 43.19 17.33 -16.04
C GLN A 566 44.59 17.91 -15.87
N HIS A 567 45.60 17.32 -16.52
CA HIS A 567 46.79 17.96 -17.10
C HIS A 567 47.84 16.90 -17.50
N ALA A 568 47.68 16.34 -18.70
CA ALA A 568 48.73 15.69 -19.47
C ALA A 568 48.35 15.80 -20.96
N GLU A 569 49.25 16.31 -21.80
CA GLU A 569 49.00 16.47 -23.24
C GLU A 569 49.29 15.16 -24.00
N PRO A 570 48.60 14.87 -25.12
CA PRO A 570 48.83 13.68 -25.91
C PRO A 570 49.93 13.89 -26.98
N GLU A 571 50.76 12.88 -27.18
CA GLU A 571 51.65 12.74 -28.36
C GLU A 571 51.35 11.39 -29.07
N PRO A 572 51.56 11.27 -30.41
CA PRO A 572 50.72 10.38 -31.22
C PRO A 572 51.38 9.10 -31.73
N ALA A 573 50.53 8.15 -32.12
CA ALA A 573 50.85 7.10 -33.10
C ALA A 573 49.71 7.00 -34.12
N SER A 574 50.04 6.76 -35.40
CA SER A 574 49.12 6.90 -36.54
C SER A 574 49.05 5.58 -37.38
N PRO A 575 48.49 5.50 -38.60
CA PRO A 575 47.19 4.83 -38.77
C PRO A 575 47.22 3.61 -39.72
N ALA A 576 46.15 2.82 -39.71
CA ALA A 576 45.87 1.84 -40.75
C ALA A 576 44.36 1.67 -41.00
N THR A 577 43.93 1.89 -42.25
CA THR A 577 42.57 1.67 -42.78
C THR A 577 42.68 1.25 -44.26
N PRO A 578 41.63 0.74 -44.91
CA PRO A 578 40.69 -0.31 -44.49
C PRO A 578 40.58 -1.39 -45.61
N VAL A 579 39.37 -1.86 -45.95
CA VAL A 579 39.00 -2.76 -47.10
C VAL A 579 39.60 -4.21 -47.04
N VAL A 580 39.06 -5.27 -47.65
CA VAL A 580 37.85 -5.53 -48.47
C VAL A 580 37.17 -6.84 -47.98
N ALA A 581 35.95 -7.14 -48.43
CA ALA A 581 35.25 -8.41 -48.16
C ALA A 581 35.34 -9.44 -49.31
N SER A 582 34.99 -10.69 -48.99
CA SER A 582 34.41 -11.75 -49.86
C SER A 582 35.29 -12.90 -50.40
N THR A 583 34.67 -14.09 -50.35
CA THR A 583 34.72 -15.26 -51.27
C THR A 583 35.68 -16.44 -51.03
N ALA A 584 35.06 -17.64 -51.02
CA ALA A 584 35.59 -18.97 -51.39
C ALA A 584 36.63 -19.70 -50.48
N ALA A 585 36.76 -21.05 -50.52
CA ALA A 585 35.78 -22.15 -50.72
C ALA A 585 36.41 -23.54 -50.45
N ALA A 586 35.73 -24.40 -49.65
CA ALA A 586 35.90 -25.87 -49.58
C ALA A 586 37.33 -26.38 -49.17
N ILE A 587 37.65 -27.68 -48.99
CA ILE A 587 36.91 -28.95 -49.22
C ILE A 587 37.21 -29.99 -48.10
N LEU A 588 36.23 -30.87 -47.85
CA LEU A 588 36.24 -32.26 -47.32
C LEU A 588 35.76 -32.46 -45.86
N GLY A 589 34.74 -33.28 -45.55
CA GLY A 589 33.72 -33.93 -46.40
C GLY A 589 33.01 -35.13 -45.72
N VAL A 590 31.75 -35.45 -46.14
CA VAL A 590 31.07 -36.78 -46.07
C VAL A 590 30.80 -37.37 -44.65
N SER A 591 29.58 -37.79 -44.23
CA SER A 591 28.25 -37.88 -44.86
C SER A 591 27.10 -37.87 -43.83
N GLN A 592 25.83 -37.88 -44.30
CA GLN A 592 24.59 -37.85 -43.50
C GLN A 592 23.97 -39.26 -43.23
N PRO A 593 22.94 -39.40 -42.35
CA PRO A 593 22.49 -40.68 -41.79
C PRO A 593 21.40 -41.43 -42.61
N PRO A 594 21.17 -42.73 -42.35
CA PRO A 594 20.13 -43.55 -42.97
C PRO A 594 18.81 -43.63 -42.17
N SER A 595 17.76 -44.10 -42.85
CA SER A 595 16.39 -44.29 -42.35
C SER A 595 16.08 -45.71 -41.84
N SER A 596 14.97 -45.88 -41.12
CA SER A 596 14.43 -47.15 -40.64
C SER A 596 13.97 -48.12 -41.74
N PRO A 597 13.96 -49.43 -41.44
CA PRO A 597 12.93 -50.37 -41.92
C PRO A 597 12.19 -51.08 -40.76
N ALA A 598 11.26 -52.00 -41.11
CA ALA A 598 10.28 -52.64 -40.22
C ALA A 598 10.78 -54.00 -39.61
N PRO A 599 10.05 -54.63 -38.66
CA PRO A 599 10.61 -55.67 -37.77
C PRO A 599 10.50 -57.12 -38.28
N GLY A 600 11.25 -58.03 -37.64
CA GLY A 600 11.21 -59.49 -37.80
C GLY A 600 11.24 -60.21 -36.44
N GLU A 601 11.09 -61.54 -36.46
CA GLU A 601 10.66 -62.36 -35.30
C GLU A 601 11.81 -63.03 -34.50
N SER A 602 11.51 -63.40 -33.24
CA SER A 602 12.14 -64.48 -32.44
C SER A 602 13.61 -64.33 -32.02
N ALA A 603 14.08 -64.89 -30.91
CA ALA A 603 13.45 -65.36 -29.66
C ALA A 603 14.56 -65.58 -28.60
N ASP A 604 14.27 -65.48 -27.30
CA ASP A 604 14.54 -66.59 -26.35
C ASP A 604 13.88 -66.38 -24.97
N ARG A 605 14.00 -67.39 -24.10
CA ARG A 605 13.45 -67.53 -22.73
C ARG A 605 14.59 -67.84 -21.71
N PRO A 606 14.35 -68.08 -20.39
CA PRO A 606 13.09 -68.15 -19.62
C PRO A 606 13.05 -67.07 -18.49
N ASP A 607 12.29 -67.09 -17.39
CA ASP A 607 11.26 -67.96 -16.78
C ASP A 607 10.41 -67.09 -15.78
N ALA A 608 9.46 -67.49 -14.92
CA ALA A 608 8.83 -68.78 -14.53
C ALA A 608 7.39 -68.52 -13.96
N ASP A 609 6.74 -69.59 -13.49
CA ASP A 609 5.61 -69.66 -12.53
C ASP A 609 4.22 -69.05 -12.85
N HIS A 610 3.23 -69.57 -12.11
CA HIS A 610 1.78 -69.57 -12.36
C HIS A 610 1.03 -69.90 -11.04
N PRO A 611 -0.31 -69.91 -10.95
CA PRO A 611 -1.37 -69.47 -11.89
C PRO A 611 -2.07 -68.19 -11.31
N ASP A 612 -3.36 -67.84 -11.43
CA ASP A 612 -4.60 -68.34 -12.07
C ASP A 612 -5.54 -67.10 -12.29
N GLY A 613 -6.76 -67.15 -12.84
CA GLY A 613 -7.51 -68.27 -13.40
C GLY A 613 -8.87 -67.86 -14.00
N ASP A 614 -9.51 -68.82 -14.65
CA ASP A 614 -10.89 -68.84 -15.19
C ASP A 614 -11.29 -67.96 -16.41
N ARG A 615 -12.42 -68.36 -17.06
CA ARG A 615 -13.02 -67.87 -18.32
C ARG A 615 -14.55 -68.17 -18.31
N PRO A 616 -15.37 -67.95 -19.37
CA PRO A 616 -15.24 -67.14 -20.59
C PRO A 616 -16.40 -66.12 -20.83
N GLY A 617 -16.28 -65.27 -21.85
CA GLY A 617 -17.38 -64.50 -22.44
C GLY A 617 -17.06 -64.11 -23.89
N ALA A 618 -18.04 -64.13 -24.81
CA ALA A 618 -17.77 -64.12 -26.25
C ALA A 618 -18.45 -63.00 -27.08
N VAL A 619 -17.62 -62.31 -27.86
CA VAL A 619 -17.84 -61.80 -29.24
C VAL A 619 -19.19 -61.14 -29.60
N ARG A 620 -19.14 -59.81 -29.88
CA ARG A 620 -19.63 -59.30 -31.17
C ARG A 620 -18.96 -57.98 -31.59
N GLU A 621 -18.96 -57.71 -32.90
CA GLU A 621 -18.17 -56.65 -33.55
C GLU A 621 -18.99 -55.37 -33.82
N SER A 622 -18.30 -54.22 -33.91
CA SER A 622 -18.51 -53.24 -35.01
C SER A 622 -17.37 -52.21 -35.06
N ARG A 623 -17.05 -51.72 -36.27
CA ARG A 623 -16.05 -50.66 -36.52
C ARG A 623 -16.73 -49.29 -36.70
N PRO A 624 -15.96 -48.20 -36.54
CA PRO A 624 -15.95 -47.18 -37.60
C PRO A 624 -14.54 -47.01 -38.22
N VAL A 625 -14.49 -46.34 -39.37
CA VAL A 625 -13.25 -46.03 -40.11
C VAL A 625 -13.10 -44.51 -40.21
N TYR A 626 -11.92 -43.99 -39.90
CA TYR A 626 -11.51 -42.64 -40.26
C TYR A 626 -10.67 -42.66 -41.55
N ALA A 627 -10.92 -41.69 -42.44
CA ALA A 627 -10.07 -41.41 -43.58
C ALA A 627 -9.89 -39.89 -43.70
N ALA A 628 -8.64 -39.44 -43.72
CA ALA A 628 -8.26 -38.04 -43.89
C ALA A 628 -7.60 -37.81 -45.25
N ARG A 629 -7.74 -36.60 -45.82
CA ARG A 629 -6.81 -35.91 -46.76
C ARG A 629 -7.45 -34.62 -47.31
N SER A 630 -6.73 -33.62 -47.85
CA SER A 630 -5.40 -33.05 -47.52
C SER A 630 -5.04 -31.90 -48.47
N VAL A 631 -4.45 -30.82 -47.96
CA VAL A 631 -3.65 -29.76 -48.63
C VAL A 631 -4.28 -28.93 -49.78
N GLY A 632 -4.02 -27.62 -49.76
CA GLY A 632 -4.14 -26.72 -50.92
C GLY A 632 -3.50 -25.35 -50.67
N SER A 633 -2.51 -24.95 -51.47
CA SER A 633 -1.93 -23.60 -51.55
C SER A 633 -2.86 -22.61 -52.29
N GLY A 634 -2.72 -21.29 -52.29
CA GLY A 634 -1.67 -20.39 -51.73
C GLY A 634 -1.24 -19.32 -52.75
N ASN A 635 -0.97 -18.09 -52.29
CA ASN A 635 -0.42 -16.91 -53.02
C ASN A 635 -1.29 -16.07 -54.01
N ALA A 636 -1.57 -14.82 -53.56
CA ALA A 636 -1.03 -13.54 -54.10
C ALA A 636 -1.82 -12.60 -55.07
N ALA A 637 -1.85 -11.31 -54.65
CA ALA A 637 -1.58 -10.06 -55.41
C ALA A 637 -2.69 -9.12 -56.00
N SER A 638 -2.71 -7.88 -55.49
CA SER A 638 -2.74 -6.58 -56.21
C SER A 638 -4.01 -5.93 -56.81
N ALA A 639 -4.72 -5.18 -55.95
CA ALA A 639 -5.09 -3.73 -56.03
C ALA A 639 -5.39 -2.97 -57.36
N LYS A 640 -6.50 -2.19 -57.39
CA LYS A 640 -6.53 -0.69 -57.51
C LYS A 640 -7.96 -0.05 -57.45
N HIS A 641 -7.98 1.29 -57.30
CA HIS A 641 -9.08 2.31 -57.21
C HIS A 641 -10.34 2.09 -58.13
N ALA A 642 -11.51 2.74 -57.93
CA ALA A 642 -11.74 4.15 -57.56
C ALA A 642 -13.16 4.56 -57.05
N SER A 643 -13.22 5.76 -56.44
CA SER A 643 -14.30 6.78 -56.31
C SER A 643 -15.81 6.45 -56.46
N GLY A 644 -16.63 6.97 -55.52
CA GLY A 644 -18.09 7.17 -55.63
C GLY A 644 -18.61 8.16 -54.57
N GLU A 645 -19.72 8.88 -54.82
CA GLU A 645 -20.19 10.00 -53.99
C GLU A 645 -21.37 9.72 -53.02
N ARG A 646 -21.40 10.57 -51.98
CA ARG A 646 -22.53 11.04 -51.16
C ARG A 646 -23.95 10.50 -51.44
N ALA A 647 -24.61 10.05 -50.37
CA ALA A 647 -26.01 10.35 -50.11
C ALA A 647 -26.19 10.66 -48.61
N ALA A 648 -27.07 11.61 -48.27
CA ALA A 648 -27.39 11.96 -46.89
C ALA A 648 -28.87 11.73 -46.61
N ILE A 649 -29.19 11.15 -45.44
CA ILE A 649 -30.57 10.92 -45.00
C ILE A 649 -30.80 11.68 -43.69
N LYS A 650 -31.85 12.49 -43.65
CA LYS A 650 -32.39 13.08 -42.42
C LYS A 650 -33.29 12.05 -41.74
N ILE A 651 -33.28 12.03 -40.41
CA ILE A 651 -34.45 11.67 -39.61
C ILE A 651 -34.64 12.79 -38.59
N GLU A 652 -35.90 13.08 -38.26
CA GLU A 652 -36.31 14.30 -37.56
C GLU A 652 -36.27 14.15 -36.03
N THR A 653 -36.31 15.29 -35.33
CA THR A 653 -36.38 15.37 -33.87
C THR A 653 -37.67 16.06 -33.46
N ASP A 654 -38.40 15.51 -32.49
CA ASP A 654 -39.51 16.23 -31.83
C ASP A 654 -39.50 16.00 -30.30
N ASP A 655 -40.23 16.84 -29.56
CA ASP A 655 -39.91 17.21 -28.16
C ASP A 655 -40.91 16.67 -27.09
N ARG A 656 -40.38 16.25 -25.93
CA ARG A 656 -40.94 16.28 -24.55
C ARG A 656 -42.40 15.85 -24.22
N ALA A 657 -42.50 14.87 -23.31
CA ALA A 657 -43.31 14.92 -22.08
C ALA A 657 -42.71 13.92 -21.05
N ALA A 658 -42.22 14.32 -19.87
CA ALA A 658 -42.92 14.73 -18.63
C ALA A 658 -43.44 13.53 -17.79
N ALA A 659 -42.98 13.41 -16.54
CA ALA A 659 -43.24 12.27 -15.64
C ALA A 659 -44.31 12.57 -14.57
N PRO A 660 -45.07 11.57 -14.09
CA PRO A 660 -46.03 11.70 -13.00
C PRO A 660 -45.38 11.54 -11.61
N LYS A 661 -46.01 12.13 -10.59
CA LYS A 661 -45.73 11.87 -9.16
C LYS A 661 -46.75 10.88 -8.61
N LEU A 662 -46.35 10.04 -7.65
CA LEU A 662 -47.29 9.29 -6.80
C LEU A 662 -47.93 10.22 -5.77
N SER A 663 -49.20 9.97 -5.44
CA SER A 663 -49.97 10.69 -4.42
C SER A 663 -50.73 9.71 -3.53
N VAL A 664 -50.91 10.07 -2.26
CA VAL A 664 -51.56 9.23 -1.25
C VAL A 664 -53.09 9.24 -1.42
N ALA A 665 -53.65 8.13 -1.88
CA ALA A 665 -55.07 7.81 -1.89
C ALA A 665 -55.26 6.27 -1.96
N ASP A 666 -56.52 5.82 -1.87
CA ASP A 666 -57.00 4.49 -2.26
C ASP A 666 -56.44 3.26 -1.50
N ALA A 667 -56.41 3.36 -0.17
CA ALA A 667 -56.47 2.20 0.71
C ALA A 667 -57.93 1.91 1.11
N GLN A 668 -58.64 1.01 0.39
CA GLN A 668 -59.83 0.31 0.92
C GLN A 668 -60.30 -0.88 0.07
N ASN A 669 -61.03 -1.79 0.73
CA ASN A 669 -61.86 -2.88 0.17
C ASN A 669 -61.16 -4.07 -0.51
N LEU A 670 -60.70 -5.03 0.31
CA LEU A 670 -61.10 -6.43 0.10
C LEU A 670 -61.12 -7.19 1.44
N ALA A 671 -62.32 -7.53 1.92
CA ALA A 671 -62.55 -8.37 3.08
C ALA A 671 -63.92 -9.06 2.95
N VAL A 672 -63.96 -10.38 3.27
CA VAL A 672 -65.06 -11.16 3.88
C VAL A 672 -64.88 -12.64 3.52
N ALA A 673 -64.38 -13.39 4.50
CA ALA A 673 -64.73 -14.79 4.79
C ALA A 673 -64.23 -15.07 6.21
N ALA A 674 -65.09 -15.55 7.13
CA ALA A 674 -64.76 -15.67 8.55
C ALA A 674 -65.23 -17.02 9.14
N GLY A 675 -64.53 -17.50 10.17
CA GLY A 675 -64.71 -18.83 10.77
C GLY A 675 -63.52 -19.26 11.63
N SER A 676 -63.13 -18.54 12.70
CA SER A 676 -63.79 -18.47 14.02
C SER A 676 -63.31 -19.53 15.03
N ALA A 677 -62.21 -19.22 15.73
CA ALA A 677 -61.89 -19.76 17.07
C ALA A 677 -60.97 -18.80 17.84
N LYS A 678 -61.22 -18.60 19.15
CA LYS A 678 -60.35 -17.91 20.13
C LYS A 678 -60.42 -18.65 21.46
N PRO A 679 -59.30 -18.75 22.18
CA PRO A 679 -59.16 -18.09 23.50
C PRO A 679 -57.92 -17.17 23.51
N THR A 680 -58.02 -15.87 23.82
CA THR A 680 -57.93 -15.24 25.15
C THR A 680 -56.61 -15.49 25.89
N VAL A 681 -55.82 -14.41 26.08
CA VAL A 681 -54.54 -14.37 26.80
C VAL A 681 -54.78 -14.21 28.32
N SER A 682 -53.99 -14.91 29.13
CA SER A 682 -53.91 -14.72 30.59
C SER A 682 -52.53 -14.19 31.02
N GLU A 683 -52.51 -13.58 32.20
CA GLU A 683 -51.50 -12.69 32.79
C GLU A 683 -50.03 -13.17 32.81
N LYS A 684 -49.12 -12.21 32.97
CA LYS A 684 -47.68 -12.44 33.16
C LYS A 684 -47.40 -13.20 34.48
N PRO A 685 -46.51 -14.20 34.50
CA PRO A 685 -45.96 -14.71 35.75
C PRO A 685 -45.18 -13.62 36.50
N LYS A 686 -45.32 -13.58 37.82
CA LYS A 686 -44.31 -12.98 38.69
C LYS A 686 -43.12 -13.94 38.79
N LEU A 687 -41.93 -13.37 38.96
CA LEU A 687 -40.77 -14.10 39.48
C LEU A 687 -40.54 -13.61 40.92
N ASP A 688 -40.78 -14.47 41.91
CA ASP A 688 -40.35 -14.20 43.28
C ASP A 688 -38.86 -14.52 43.39
N LEU A 689 -38.08 -13.61 43.98
CA LEU A 689 -36.66 -13.78 44.27
C LEU A 689 -36.43 -13.67 45.78
N ASP A 690 -35.71 -14.63 46.35
CA ASP A 690 -35.41 -14.68 47.79
C ASP A 690 -34.44 -13.54 48.16
N PRO A 691 -34.79 -12.63 49.09
CA PRO A 691 -34.07 -11.37 49.29
C PRO A 691 -32.77 -11.52 50.12
N LYS A 692 -31.84 -12.37 49.67
CA LYS A 692 -30.54 -12.59 50.34
C LYS A 692 -29.30 -12.57 49.45
N ASP A 693 -29.38 -12.97 48.18
CA ASP A 693 -28.20 -13.10 47.31
C ASP A 693 -28.16 -12.02 46.21
N ALA A 694 -28.04 -10.76 46.64
CA ALA A 694 -27.82 -9.61 45.76
C ALA A 694 -26.35 -9.15 45.79
N ALA A 695 -25.69 -9.16 44.64
CA ALA A 695 -24.33 -8.65 44.46
C ALA A 695 -24.24 -7.11 44.69
N PRO A 696 -23.06 -6.57 45.05
CA PRO A 696 -22.97 -5.27 45.72
C PRO A 696 -23.23 -4.07 44.79
N THR A 697 -24.07 -3.15 45.26
CA THR A 697 -24.18 -1.79 44.70
C THR A 697 -23.12 -0.87 45.31
N VAL A 698 -22.22 -0.35 44.47
CA VAL A 698 -21.28 0.70 44.86
C VAL A 698 -22.05 2.01 45.05
N LYS A 699 -21.89 2.63 46.22
CA LYS A 699 -22.45 3.96 46.51
C LYS A 699 -21.49 5.04 46.06
N ALA A 700 -22.03 6.14 45.52
CA ALA A 700 -21.31 7.42 45.50
C ALA A 700 -21.45 8.07 46.88
N ASP A 701 -20.35 8.62 47.41
CA ASP A 701 -20.33 9.30 48.71
C ASP A 701 -20.75 10.78 48.60
N ALA A 702 -21.12 11.37 49.74
CA ALA A 702 -21.92 12.59 49.78
C ALA A 702 -21.14 13.92 49.78
N ASP A 703 -19.81 13.90 49.62
CA ASP A 703 -18.97 15.11 49.74
C ASP A 703 -18.85 15.95 48.45
N ASP A 704 -19.05 15.36 47.25
CA ASP A 704 -18.89 16.07 45.97
C ASP A 704 -19.91 17.22 45.76
N LEU A 705 -21.02 17.23 46.51
CA LEU A 705 -22.04 18.29 46.45
C LEU A 705 -21.72 19.51 47.32
N ALA A 706 -20.65 19.47 48.13
CA ALA A 706 -20.22 20.63 48.91
C ALA A 706 -19.38 21.64 48.09
N MET A 707 -18.65 21.19 47.07
CA MET A 707 -17.65 22.01 46.39
C MET A 707 -18.23 23.03 45.39
N LEU A 708 -19.43 22.79 44.87
CA LEU A 708 -20.10 23.67 43.89
C LEU A 708 -20.85 24.86 44.51
N ALA A 709 -20.93 24.96 45.83
CA ALA A 709 -21.61 26.06 46.54
C ALA A 709 -20.72 27.28 46.85
N ALA A 710 -19.42 27.22 46.55
CA ALA A 710 -18.43 28.23 46.98
C ALA A 710 -18.15 29.35 45.96
N LEU A 711 -18.77 29.33 44.77
CA LEU A 711 -18.51 30.29 43.68
C LEU A 711 -19.52 31.44 43.61
N GLY A 712 -19.74 32.11 44.75
CA GLY A 712 -20.65 33.26 44.86
C GLY A 712 -20.18 34.28 45.91
N GLY A 713 -19.21 35.14 45.56
CA GLY A 713 -18.68 36.16 46.46
C GLY A 713 -17.94 37.29 45.72
N GLU A 714 -18.02 38.52 46.24
CA GLU A 714 -17.58 39.74 45.55
C GLU A 714 -16.04 39.90 45.48
N ALA A 715 -15.52 40.21 44.30
CA ALA A 715 -14.10 40.53 44.10
C ALA A 715 -13.80 42.02 44.36
N LYS A 716 -12.96 42.31 45.35
CA LYS A 716 -12.47 43.67 45.64
C LYS A 716 -11.41 44.11 44.62
N SER A 717 -11.47 45.37 44.20
CA SER A 717 -10.55 45.94 43.20
C SER A 717 -9.08 45.98 43.69
N PRO A 718 -8.10 45.55 42.88
CA PRO A 718 -6.68 45.77 43.15
C PRO A 718 -6.30 47.26 43.10
N ARG A 719 -5.21 47.63 43.79
CA ARG A 719 -4.57 48.95 43.66
C ARG A 719 -3.47 48.91 42.59
N LYS A 720 -3.03 50.11 42.17
CA LYS A 720 -2.32 50.35 40.90
C LYS A 720 -0.80 50.27 41.01
N GLY A 721 -0.19 49.67 39.98
CA GLY A 721 1.21 49.84 39.58
C GLY A 721 2.02 48.55 39.67
N ASP A 722 2.75 48.11 38.65
CA ASP A 722 2.74 48.42 37.18
C ASP A 722 3.37 47.18 36.48
N VAL A 723 3.46 46.99 35.15
CA VAL A 723 3.52 47.90 33.99
C VAL A 723 2.75 47.24 32.80
N PRO A 724 2.52 47.89 31.63
CA PRO A 724 1.32 47.61 30.84
C PRO A 724 1.40 46.51 29.76
N LEU A 725 0.20 46.15 29.27
CA LEU A 725 -0.03 45.40 28.04
C LEU A 725 0.59 46.07 26.79
N ILE A 726 0.86 45.26 25.76
CA ILE A 726 1.39 45.72 24.47
C ILE A 726 0.34 46.58 23.73
N VAL A 727 0.75 47.76 23.27
CA VAL A 727 0.07 48.53 22.23
C VAL A 727 0.96 48.51 20.98
N THR A 728 0.37 48.33 19.80
CA THR A 728 1.09 48.28 18.52
C THR A 728 1.29 49.67 17.93
N ASP A 729 2.53 50.06 17.65
CA ASP A 729 2.82 51.29 16.90
C ASP A 729 2.35 51.20 15.44
N ALA A 730 1.57 52.20 15.02
CA ALA A 730 1.19 52.41 13.63
C ALA A 730 1.99 53.58 13.04
N PRO A 731 2.66 53.43 11.88
CA PRO A 731 3.51 54.48 11.33
C PRO A 731 2.68 55.63 10.73
N THR A 732 2.57 56.75 11.44
CA THR A 732 2.02 58.01 10.89
C THR A 732 2.87 59.22 11.27
N GLY A 733 3.30 59.99 10.27
CA GLY A 733 4.07 61.22 10.47
C GLY A 733 4.37 61.93 9.14
N LYS A 734 3.66 63.02 8.85
CA LYS A 734 3.84 63.80 7.61
C LYS A 734 4.63 65.09 7.85
N GLY A 735 5.66 65.33 7.03
CA GLY A 735 6.26 66.66 6.81
C GLY A 735 5.91 67.20 5.42
N ARG A 736 5.92 68.52 5.20
CA ARG A 736 5.49 69.17 3.93
C ARG A 736 6.63 69.93 3.23
N GLY A 737 6.70 69.79 1.90
CA GLY A 737 7.52 70.57 0.96
C GLY A 737 6.94 70.51 -0.46
N LYS A 738 7.32 71.44 -1.36
CA LYS A 738 6.76 71.67 -2.72
C LYS A 738 7.86 72.24 -3.65
N PRO A 739 7.69 72.35 -4.99
CA PRO A 739 6.86 71.58 -5.96
C PRO A 739 7.56 71.29 -7.34
N ALA A 740 6.82 70.67 -8.29
CA ALA A 740 7.08 70.57 -9.76
C ALA A 740 8.21 69.58 -10.23
N ALA A 741 8.22 69.01 -11.45
CA ALA A 741 7.39 69.17 -12.66
C ALA A 741 7.23 67.86 -13.52
N GLU A 742 6.29 67.87 -14.49
CA GLU A 742 6.19 67.10 -15.79
C GLU A 742 6.54 65.58 -15.88
N SER A 743 5.58 64.67 -16.17
CA SER A 743 5.15 64.13 -17.51
C SER A 743 5.90 62.83 -17.96
N LYS A 744 5.37 61.82 -18.69
CA LYS A 744 4.09 61.55 -19.42
C LYS A 744 3.68 60.05 -19.31
N ASP A 745 2.40 59.73 -19.59
CA ASP A 745 1.87 58.39 -19.93
C ASP A 745 2.19 57.98 -21.39
N PRO A 746 2.34 56.68 -21.73
CA PRO A 746 1.22 55.90 -22.34
C PRO A 746 1.22 54.38 -22.00
N ALA A 747 0.20 53.55 -22.29
CA ALA A 747 -1.24 53.71 -22.55
C ALA A 747 -1.94 52.31 -22.48
N LYS A 748 -3.28 52.26 -22.40
CA LYS A 748 -4.09 51.02 -22.44
C LYS A 748 -4.90 50.87 -23.74
N PRO A 749 -5.07 49.66 -24.30
CA PRO A 749 -6.22 49.31 -25.15
C PRO A 749 -7.46 48.92 -24.32
N ARG A 750 -8.65 48.84 -24.95
CA ARG A 750 -9.95 48.71 -24.25
C ARG A 750 -10.99 47.92 -25.07
N LYS A 751 -11.73 47.04 -24.40
CA LYS A 751 -13.12 46.56 -24.67
C LYS A 751 -13.53 46.07 -26.09
N ALA A 752 -13.93 44.81 -26.16
CA ALA A 752 -15.28 44.35 -26.56
C ALA A 752 -15.52 42.93 -25.95
N GLY A 753 -16.74 42.41 -25.74
CA GLY A 753 -18.06 43.00 -25.90
C GLY A 753 -19.04 42.08 -26.65
N GLY A 754 -19.69 41.12 -25.96
CA GLY A 754 -20.64 40.18 -26.58
C GLY A 754 -21.53 39.46 -25.56
N LEU A 755 -22.76 39.12 -25.97
CA LEU A 755 -23.79 38.41 -25.18
C LEU A 755 -24.13 37.05 -25.84
N PHE A 756 -25.11 36.33 -25.25
CA PHE A 756 -25.64 35.00 -25.63
C PHE A 756 -24.74 33.79 -25.27
N GLY A 757 -25.28 32.62 -24.91
CA GLY A 757 -26.66 32.30 -24.49
C GLY A 757 -27.28 31.02 -25.08
N ARG A 758 -27.08 29.85 -24.43
CA ARG A 758 -27.54 28.50 -24.85
C ARG A 758 -26.83 28.00 -26.14
N LYS A 759 -26.75 26.70 -26.45
CA LYS A 759 -27.42 25.47 -25.97
C LYS A 759 -26.42 24.32 -25.71
N ARG A 760 -26.91 23.21 -25.15
CA ARG A 760 -26.30 21.88 -25.23
C ARG A 760 -25.91 21.51 -26.67
N LYS A 761 -24.84 20.73 -26.83
CA LYS A 761 -25.06 19.33 -27.19
C LYS A 761 -24.28 18.45 -26.23
#